data_AF-A0A9P1FDM7-F1
#
_entry.id   AF-A0A9P1FDM7-F1
#
_cell.length_a   1.000
_cell.length_b   1.000
_cell.length_c   1.000
_cell.angle_alpha   90.00
_cell.angle_beta   90.00
_cell.angle_gamma   90.00
#
_symmetry.space_group_name_H-M   'P 1'
#
loop_
_entity.id
_entity.type
_entity.pdbx_description
1 polymer ?
#
loop_
_entity_poly.entity_id
_entity_poly.type
_entity_poly.pdbx_seq_one_letter_code
_entity_poly.pdbx_strand_id
1 'polypeptide(L)'
;MYGPDRLQYPAVREGNKGEGRFRRVSWDEALTLVCNKLQASRDRSGGESILPFCYGGSNGFLTHGIIDERLFRRLGASQLARTVCAAPSSAAYKGLYGAMPGVAMQDYASARLIVVWGCNPSATGIHLVPYIKQARAQGAKLIVVDPRATPLARQADLHIPLRPGTDLPVALSLINHLFETGAADEAFLANHTTGGEELRRRAAEWSIDRAAEEAGVAPELLTCFAEWYSEINPAVIRCGWGPERNRNGGSATAAVLSLPAVAGKFAVRGGGFTLSNSAAWSFNLEDVIAEKKPTTRVVNMNLLGEALMTQRDPAIDVLFVYNANPVATVPNQNRVREGLSREDLFTVVYDSILTDTARYADVVLPATTFLEHHELRRSYGALLVQSASPAIDRCGESRPNYEVFAELCQRLGLAHPNDVTSVDALSQAVLRSHAGSDSIAESLELHHASSPPCGSCPVQFVDVFPTTPEAKVQLVSASLEAESARGVYVYLPHQGDTKFPLALISPATSRSINSTLTQLDDRPTMVELNRDDAGKRGIEDGARVRVWNDLGEVHCRARVSVDIRQGVAVMPKGLWCRQSENGQTSNALAPDTLSDLGKGACFNDTRVEIELVSGVRRAMRRRAAIPNACPGSLGNVRLTRRNMIQVGGLGMMGLGLPGLFEAQAVAEGTGLAPRADACIIIFLNGGPSHLDMWDMKPDAPEGIRGEFSPIATSVSGYQVSDQLPRLATQMHRATVVRSMHHNINNAHAAAVYAALTGHDRGEIGGGAKPTDNPAPGSVLSQVRPPVRPVVPHVTLPYITKEGAAGPPQPGFFGGYLGGAYDPLFVLNDPNDPAFVVPELSLRAGVTLDRLDRRQQLFNSLDEHFASANGQRSLEAMSSHQQRAIELLMAPATREAFKISQEEEPLRESYGRNIYGQSVLLARRLIEAGTRLVCVSWAPDANATWDTHGGNFAKLRNTLLPQFDAACSSLLEDLAERGMLDRTLVAVMGDFGRSPQVNQNAGRDHWNFCYSLMLAGGGVPQGLIYGASDKIGAFPADKPLTPGHIVSTIYHLLGIPHDLEMHDRLGRPHRLVPTGNPVPELMG
;
A
#
# COMPACT_ATOMS: atom_id res chain seq x y z
N MET A 1 -7.77 11.14 -15.73
CA MET A 1 -7.44 10.93 -17.16
C MET A 1 -8.63 10.22 -17.79
N TYR A 2 -8.46 9.08 -18.44
CA TYR A 2 -9.49 8.37 -19.23
C TYR A 2 -10.52 7.56 -18.41
N GLY A 3 -10.95 8.07 -17.26
CA GLY A 3 -11.99 7.44 -16.42
C GLY A 3 -13.39 7.96 -16.75
N PRO A 4 -14.47 7.25 -16.38
CA PRO A 4 -15.85 7.66 -16.69
C PRO A 4 -16.25 8.98 -16.03
N ASP A 5 -15.70 9.30 -14.84
CA ASP A 5 -15.94 10.54 -14.12
C ASP A 5 -15.22 11.77 -14.72
N ARG A 6 -14.49 11.65 -15.84
CA ARG A 6 -13.73 12.75 -16.48
C ARG A 6 -14.65 13.73 -17.17
N LEU A 7 -14.56 15.01 -16.81
CA LEU A 7 -15.15 16.10 -17.60
C LEU A 7 -14.32 16.29 -18.88
N GLN A 8 -14.98 16.14 -20.03
CA GLN A 8 -14.39 16.30 -21.36
C GLN A 8 -14.92 17.53 -22.10
N TYR A 9 -16.08 18.05 -21.73
CA TYR A 9 -16.80 19.10 -22.45
C TYR A 9 -17.49 20.07 -21.47
N PRO A 10 -17.65 21.36 -21.81
CA PRO A 10 -18.54 22.26 -21.09
C PRO A 10 -19.98 21.74 -21.10
N ALA A 11 -20.71 21.93 -20.00
CA ALA A 11 -22.11 21.49 -19.91
C ALA A 11 -22.95 22.35 -18.94
N VAL A 12 -24.25 22.47 -19.21
CA VAL A 12 -25.24 23.27 -18.44
C VAL A 12 -26.28 22.33 -17.81
N ARG A 13 -26.74 22.62 -16.58
CA ARG A 13 -27.66 21.74 -15.83
C ARG A 13 -28.96 21.46 -16.60
N GLU A 14 -29.41 20.21 -16.53
CA GLU A 14 -30.78 19.80 -16.85
C GLU A 14 -31.43 19.12 -15.63
N GLY A 15 -32.52 19.68 -15.12
CA GLY A 15 -33.19 19.18 -13.91
C GLY A 15 -32.72 19.86 -12.62
N ASN A 16 -32.97 19.21 -11.49
CA ASN A 16 -32.75 19.81 -10.16
C ASN A 16 -31.28 19.74 -9.75
N LYS A 17 -30.84 20.67 -8.89
CA LYS A 17 -29.50 20.61 -8.29
C LYS A 17 -29.32 19.34 -7.45
N GLY A 18 -28.12 18.76 -7.52
CA GLY A 18 -27.77 17.51 -6.87
C GLY A 18 -27.94 16.27 -7.75
N GLU A 19 -28.81 16.30 -8.78
CA GLU A 19 -28.95 15.18 -9.74
C GLU A 19 -27.64 14.94 -10.52
N GLY A 20 -26.92 16.02 -10.86
CA GLY A 20 -25.71 15.95 -11.66
C GLY A 20 -25.96 15.60 -13.14
N ARG A 21 -27.10 16.02 -13.68
CA ARG A 21 -27.48 15.89 -15.09
C ARG A 21 -27.19 17.18 -15.85
N PHE A 22 -26.58 17.07 -17.03
CA PHE A 22 -26.13 18.20 -17.83
C PHE A 22 -26.27 17.97 -19.33
N ARG A 23 -26.65 19.02 -20.07
CA ARG A 23 -26.56 19.13 -21.54
C ARG A 23 -25.18 19.63 -21.92
N ARG A 24 -24.48 18.94 -22.83
CA ARG A 24 -23.23 19.44 -23.43
C ARG A 24 -23.50 20.75 -24.18
N VAL A 25 -22.62 21.72 -24.00
CA VAL A 25 -22.63 23.02 -24.69
C VAL A 25 -21.25 23.30 -25.30
N SER A 26 -21.13 24.36 -26.10
CA SER A 26 -19.81 24.85 -26.52
C SER A 26 -19.14 25.66 -25.40
N TRP A 27 -17.83 25.84 -25.45
CA TRP A 27 -17.12 26.79 -24.57
C TRP A 27 -17.67 28.22 -24.69
N ASP A 28 -18.12 28.62 -25.89
CA ASP A 28 -18.67 29.95 -26.13
C ASP A 28 -20.04 30.15 -25.48
N GLU A 29 -20.94 29.17 -25.59
CA GLU A 29 -22.24 29.16 -24.91
C GLU A 29 -22.05 29.17 -23.37
N ALA A 30 -21.14 28.33 -22.86
CA ALA A 30 -20.83 28.25 -21.43
C ALA A 30 -20.24 29.56 -20.87
N LEU A 31 -19.19 30.09 -21.50
CA LEU A 31 -18.53 31.30 -21.02
C LEU A 31 -19.42 32.55 -21.18
N THR A 32 -20.22 32.64 -22.24
CA THR A 32 -21.20 33.73 -22.40
C THR A 32 -22.26 33.68 -21.29
N LEU A 33 -22.80 32.50 -20.94
CA LEU A 33 -23.72 32.34 -19.81
C LEU A 33 -23.07 32.74 -18.48
N VAL A 34 -21.82 32.33 -18.24
CA VAL A 34 -21.05 32.67 -17.03
C VAL A 34 -20.77 34.18 -16.94
N CYS A 35 -20.32 34.81 -18.02
CA CYS A 35 -20.09 36.26 -18.08
C CYS A 35 -21.38 37.05 -17.81
N ASN A 36 -22.48 36.69 -18.47
CA ASN A 36 -23.78 37.34 -18.28
C ASN A 36 -24.26 37.24 -16.82
N LYS A 37 -24.03 36.11 -16.15
CA LYS A 37 -24.40 35.91 -14.74
C LYS A 37 -23.49 36.66 -13.76
N LEU A 38 -22.18 36.66 -14.00
CA LEU A 38 -21.22 37.46 -13.22
C LEU A 38 -21.52 38.96 -13.33
N GLN A 39 -21.78 39.45 -14.55
CA GLN A 39 -22.14 40.84 -14.77
C GLN A 39 -23.49 41.19 -14.14
N ALA A 40 -24.55 40.40 -14.38
CA ALA A 40 -25.88 40.67 -13.81
C ALA A 40 -25.95 40.52 -12.28
N SER A 41 -24.98 39.84 -11.66
CA SER A 41 -24.77 39.80 -10.21
C SER A 41 -24.11 41.10 -9.73
N ARG A 42 -22.92 41.42 -10.28
CA ARG A 42 -22.17 42.65 -9.97
C ARG A 42 -23.01 43.92 -10.16
N ASP A 43 -23.74 44.02 -11.27
CA ASP A 43 -24.48 45.22 -11.66
C ASP A 43 -25.82 45.37 -10.88
N ARG A 44 -26.29 44.32 -10.20
CA ARG A 44 -27.49 44.33 -9.34
C ARG A 44 -27.15 44.52 -7.85
N SER A 45 -26.12 43.82 -7.37
CA SER A 45 -25.88 43.60 -5.94
C SER A 45 -24.43 43.89 -5.51
N GLY A 46 -23.65 44.52 -6.39
CA GLY A 46 -22.21 44.73 -6.20
C GLY A 46 -21.42 43.43 -6.41
N GLY A 47 -20.14 43.56 -6.76
CA GLY A 47 -19.26 42.41 -6.98
C GLY A 47 -19.19 41.45 -5.79
N GLU A 48 -19.41 41.95 -4.57
CA GLU A 48 -19.35 41.19 -3.33
C GLU A 48 -20.33 40.01 -3.26
N SER A 49 -21.43 40.05 -4.02
CA SER A 49 -22.38 38.93 -4.20
C SER A 49 -21.80 37.72 -4.97
N ILE A 50 -20.60 37.88 -5.56
CA ILE A 50 -19.83 36.83 -6.24
C ILE A 50 -18.76 36.28 -5.28
N LEU A 51 -18.78 34.96 -5.02
CA LEU A 51 -17.73 34.26 -4.26
C LEU A 51 -16.91 33.31 -5.15
N PRO A 52 -15.61 33.58 -5.39
CA PRO A 52 -14.67 32.55 -5.85
C PRO A 52 -14.36 31.56 -4.72
N PHE A 53 -14.47 30.26 -4.98
CA PHE A 53 -14.16 29.20 -4.03
C PHE A 53 -13.07 28.26 -4.56
N CYS A 54 -11.86 28.38 -4.02
CA CYS A 54 -10.70 27.60 -4.44
C CYS A 54 -9.70 27.36 -3.30
N TYR A 55 -8.81 26.38 -3.46
CA TYR A 55 -7.77 26.12 -2.47
C TYR A 55 -6.40 25.73 -3.03
N GLY A 56 -6.26 24.55 -3.64
CA GLY A 56 -4.94 24.00 -3.98
C GLY A 56 -4.83 23.41 -5.38
N GLY A 57 -5.74 22.50 -5.75
CA GLY A 57 -5.69 21.81 -7.05
C GLY A 57 -4.34 21.13 -7.28
N SER A 58 -3.59 21.65 -8.26
CA SER A 58 -2.23 21.22 -8.64
C SER A 58 -1.10 21.71 -7.72
N ASN A 59 -1.37 22.70 -6.86
CA ASN A 59 -0.37 23.49 -6.10
C ASN A 59 0.73 24.11 -6.98
N GLY A 60 0.36 24.62 -8.17
CA GLY A 60 1.25 25.34 -9.07
C GLY A 60 0.84 26.80 -9.27
N PHE A 61 1.78 27.64 -9.69
CA PHE A 61 1.61 29.09 -9.75
C PHE A 61 0.76 29.54 -10.94
N LEU A 62 0.88 28.90 -12.10
CA LEU A 62 0.14 29.27 -13.31
C LEU A 62 -1.34 28.86 -13.21
N THR A 63 -1.66 27.76 -12.53
CA THR A 63 -3.04 27.28 -12.35
C THR A 63 -3.75 27.77 -11.09
N HIS A 64 -3.10 28.58 -10.24
CA HIS A 64 -3.72 29.13 -9.03
C HIS A 64 -3.01 30.37 -8.47
N GLY A 65 -3.79 31.40 -8.13
CA GLY A 65 -3.33 32.56 -7.36
C GLY A 65 -2.70 33.68 -8.19
N ILE A 66 -3.02 33.79 -9.48
CA ILE A 66 -2.53 34.86 -10.37
C ILE A 66 -3.69 35.47 -11.20
N ILE A 67 -4.08 34.85 -12.33
CA ILE A 67 -5.09 35.43 -13.24
C ILE A 67 -6.50 35.29 -12.66
N ASP A 68 -6.74 34.21 -11.92
CA ASP A 68 -7.93 34.01 -11.08
C ASP A 68 -8.07 35.13 -10.03
N GLU A 69 -7.02 35.40 -9.26
CA GLU A 69 -6.99 36.53 -8.32
C GLU A 69 -7.24 37.87 -9.02
N ARG A 70 -6.57 38.13 -10.16
CA ARG A 70 -6.74 39.36 -10.97
C ARG A 70 -8.19 39.56 -11.42
N LEU A 71 -8.84 38.52 -11.96
CA LEU A 71 -10.24 38.56 -12.40
C LEU A 71 -11.19 38.91 -11.24
N PHE A 72 -11.11 38.17 -10.13
CA PHE A 72 -12.04 38.34 -9.02
C PHE A 72 -11.80 39.64 -8.25
N ARG A 73 -10.56 40.15 -8.20
CA ARG A 73 -10.25 41.49 -7.69
C ARG A 73 -10.88 42.59 -8.55
N ARG A 74 -10.75 42.54 -9.88
CA ARG A 74 -11.37 43.51 -10.81
C ARG A 74 -12.90 43.45 -10.85
N LEU A 75 -13.49 42.29 -10.59
CA LEU A 75 -14.93 42.16 -10.37
C LEU A 75 -15.42 42.81 -9.06
N GLY A 76 -14.52 43.08 -8.12
CA GLY A 76 -14.88 43.49 -6.75
C GLY A 76 -15.53 42.34 -5.97
N ALA A 77 -15.08 41.10 -6.17
CA ALA A 77 -15.69 39.90 -5.59
C ALA A 77 -15.54 39.82 -4.05
N SER A 78 -16.32 38.96 -3.40
CA SER A 78 -16.02 38.49 -2.03
C SER A 78 -14.64 37.84 -1.99
N GLN A 79 -13.86 38.12 -0.94
CA GLN A 79 -12.56 37.48 -0.73
C GLN A 79 -12.72 36.14 -0.01
N LEU A 80 -11.82 35.19 -0.27
CA LEU A 80 -11.84 33.86 0.36
C LEU A 80 -10.61 33.65 1.25
N ALA A 81 -10.82 33.49 2.56
CA ALA A 81 -9.76 33.03 3.46
C ALA A 81 -9.59 31.52 3.32
N ARG A 82 -8.44 31.12 2.77
CA ARG A 82 -8.07 29.74 2.42
C ARG A 82 -7.53 28.96 3.64
N THR A 83 -8.45 28.57 4.53
CA THR A 83 -8.16 28.12 5.92
C THR A 83 -8.39 26.64 6.23
N VAL A 84 -8.81 25.81 5.28
CA VAL A 84 -9.21 24.40 5.55
C VAL A 84 -8.07 23.44 5.94
N CYS A 85 -6.83 23.85 5.69
CA CYS A 85 -5.61 23.10 6.02
C CYS A 85 -4.43 24.09 6.13
N ALA A 86 -3.41 23.72 6.89
CA ALA A 86 -2.14 24.42 7.08
C ALA A 86 -2.21 25.84 7.70
N ALA A 87 -3.39 26.47 7.80
CA ALA A 87 -3.50 27.87 8.25
C ALA A 87 -3.12 28.10 9.72
N PRO A 88 -3.60 27.32 10.71
CA PRO A 88 -3.20 27.49 12.11
C PRO A 88 -1.72 27.19 12.33
N SER A 89 -1.20 26.11 11.72
CA SER A 89 0.24 25.82 11.81
C SER A 89 1.09 26.86 11.09
N SER A 90 0.61 27.47 9.99
CA SER A 90 1.30 28.56 9.30
C SER A 90 1.26 29.88 10.07
N ALA A 91 0.17 30.18 10.78
CA ALA A 91 0.09 31.34 11.67
C ALA A 91 1.11 31.22 12.80
N ALA A 92 1.07 30.11 13.56
CA ALA A 92 2.02 29.78 14.62
C ALA A 92 3.49 29.87 14.14
N TYR A 93 3.83 29.17 13.05
CA TYR A 93 5.19 29.15 12.51
C TYR A 93 5.67 30.53 12.05
N LYS A 94 4.82 31.33 11.36
CA LYS A 94 5.17 32.70 10.97
C LYS A 94 5.34 33.63 12.17
N GLY A 95 4.47 33.50 13.18
CA GLY A 95 4.51 34.30 14.40
C GLY A 95 5.70 33.99 15.31
N LEU A 96 6.28 32.78 15.20
CA LEU A 96 7.50 32.37 15.92
C LEU A 96 8.80 32.65 15.13
N TYR A 97 8.83 32.29 13.84
CA TYR A 97 10.06 32.16 13.03
C TYR A 97 10.06 32.96 11.72
N GLY A 98 8.95 33.59 11.34
CA GLY A 98 8.78 34.21 10.03
C GLY A 98 8.80 33.17 8.90
N ALA A 99 9.94 33.06 8.19
CA ALA A 99 10.12 32.19 7.02
C ALA A 99 11.35 31.26 7.10
N MET A 100 11.93 31.04 8.29
CA MET A 100 13.12 30.17 8.46
C MET A 100 12.86 28.72 8.00
N PRO A 101 13.55 28.20 6.97
CA PRO A 101 13.34 26.85 6.46
C PRO A 101 13.50 25.76 7.53
N GLY A 102 12.77 24.65 7.34
CA GLY A 102 12.87 23.46 8.18
C GLY A 102 14.03 22.55 7.78
N VAL A 103 14.37 21.61 8.67
CA VAL A 103 15.38 20.56 8.40
C VAL A 103 15.00 19.78 7.13
N ALA A 104 15.96 19.55 6.23
CA ALA A 104 15.80 18.78 5.01
C ALA A 104 15.55 17.30 5.29
N MET A 105 14.85 16.57 4.40
CA MET A 105 14.52 15.16 4.64
C MET A 105 15.76 14.28 4.78
N GLN A 106 16.81 14.59 4.03
CA GLN A 106 18.11 13.93 4.04
C GLN A 106 18.76 13.96 5.42
N ASP A 107 18.68 15.10 6.12
CA ASP A 107 19.33 15.33 7.40
C ASP A 107 18.68 14.58 8.58
N TYR A 108 17.48 14.00 8.38
CA TYR A 108 16.91 13.08 9.36
C TYR A 108 17.79 11.84 9.56
N ALA A 109 18.59 11.45 8.56
CA ALA A 109 19.57 10.38 8.71
C ALA A 109 20.66 10.69 9.76
N SER A 110 20.92 11.97 10.06
CA SER A 110 21.90 12.41 11.05
C SER A 110 21.33 12.60 12.47
N ALA A 111 20.01 12.48 12.64
CA ALA A 111 19.35 12.66 13.94
C ALA A 111 19.53 11.42 14.83
N ARG A 112 19.83 11.61 16.12
CA ARG A 112 19.85 10.54 17.13
C ARG A 112 18.52 10.37 17.87
N LEU A 113 17.66 11.39 17.80
CA LEU A 113 16.26 11.32 18.20
C LEU A 113 15.36 11.93 17.11
N ILE A 114 14.32 11.20 16.70
CA ILE A 114 13.31 11.66 15.76
C ILE A 114 11.94 11.65 16.46
N VAL A 115 11.29 12.80 16.52
CA VAL A 115 9.93 12.96 17.05
C VAL A 115 8.96 13.17 15.87
N VAL A 116 8.04 12.25 15.64
CA VAL A 116 6.99 12.38 14.62
C VAL A 116 5.68 12.79 15.30
N TRP A 117 5.37 14.09 15.27
CA TRP A 117 4.21 14.65 15.98
C TRP A 117 3.05 14.90 15.01
N GLY A 118 1.91 14.25 15.27
CA GLY A 118 0.64 14.53 14.60
C GLY A 118 0.65 14.28 13.09
N CYS A 119 1.48 13.37 12.58
CA CYS A 119 1.48 12.99 11.18
C CYS A 119 1.87 11.52 10.96
N ASN A 120 1.50 11.00 9.78
CA ASN A 120 1.82 9.63 9.39
C ASN A 120 2.62 9.64 8.07
N PRO A 121 3.97 9.78 8.12
CA PRO A 121 4.81 9.71 6.94
C PRO A 121 4.58 8.47 6.06
N SER A 122 4.23 7.32 6.66
CA SER A 122 3.91 6.08 5.91
C SER A 122 2.63 6.15 5.07
N ALA A 123 1.84 7.23 5.16
CA ALA A 123 0.68 7.49 4.32
C ALA A 123 0.74 8.84 3.58
N THR A 124 1.33 9.88 4.19
CA THR A 124 1.26 11.28 3.69
C THR A 124 2.62 11.94 3.45
N GLY A 125 3.73 11.19 3.54
CA GLY A 125 5.08 11.73 3.46
C GLY A 125 6.13 10.65 3.24
N ILE A 126 5.86 9.72 2.32
CA ILE A 126 6.59 8.45 2.19
C ILE A 126 8.10 8.65 1.93
N HIS A 127 8.48 9.75 1.28
CA HIS A 127 9.87 10.13 0.99
C HIS A 127 10.73 10.35 2.26
N LEU A 128 10.12 10.59 3.42
CA LEU A 128 10.83 10.73 4.69
C LEU A 128 11.12 9.38 5.38
N VAL A 129 10.35 8.33 5.03
CA VAL A 129 10.45 7.01 5.69
C VAL A 129 11.81 6.32 5.46
N PRO A 130 12.48 6.41 4.29
CA PRO A 130 13.84 5.92 4.11
C PRO A 130 14.85 6.54 5.10
N TYR A 131 14.84 7.86 5.26
CA TYR A 131 15.78 8.56 6.15
C TYR A 131 15.52 8.25 7.63
N ILE A 132 14.25 8.13 8.05
CA ILE A 132 13.91 7.64 9.39
C ILE A 132 14.44 6.21 9.60
N LYS A 133 14.30 5.31 8.62
CA LYS A 133 14.86 3.95 8.71
C LYS A 133 16.38 3.95 8.79
N GLN A 134 17.05 4.81 8.01
CA GLN A 134 18.50 4.96 8.01
C GLN A 134 19.02 5.41 9.39
N ALA A 135 18.42 6.45 9.97
CA ALA A 135 18.78 6.92 11.31
C ALA A 135 18.61 5.82 12.37
N ARG A 136 17.49 5.08 12.34
CA ARG A 136 17.24 3.99 13.28
C ARG A 136 18.20 2.81 13.11
N ALA A 137 18.64 2.52 11.88
CA ALA A 137 19.71 1.55 11.64
C ALA A 137 21.07 2.01 12.21
N GLN A 138 21.27 3.32 12.41
CA GLN A 138 22.40 3.92 13.11
C GLN A 138 22.15 4.11 14.63
N GLY A 139 21.07 3.51 15.16
CA GLY A 139 20.74 3.54 16.59
C GLY A 139 19.86 4.71 17.06
N ALA A 140 19.34 5.54 16.15
CA ALA A 140 18.46 6.65 16.52
C ALA A 140 17.14 6.19 17.15
N LYS A 141 16.67 6.93 18.16
CA LYS A 141 15.37 6.71 18.81
C LYS A 141 14.23 7.35 18.01
N LEU A 142 13.10 6.67 17.94
CA LEU A 142 11.87 7.17 17.32
C LEU A 142 10.75 7.33 18.34
N ILE A 143 10.26 8.55 18.52
CA ILE A 143 9.04 8.88 19.27
C ILE A 143 7.93 9.21 18.26
N VAL A 144 6.72 8.69 18.47
CA VAL A 144 5.54 9.03 17.66
C VAL A 144 4.41 9.52 18.53
N VAL A 145 3.82 10.66 18.18
CA VAL A 145 2.66 11.25 18.86
C VAL A 145 1.46 11.25 17.88
N ASP A 146 0.58 10.27 18.02
CA ASP A 146 -0.64 10.10 17.21
C ASP A 146 -1.64 9.24 18.02
N PRO A 147 -2.94 9.58 18.10
CA PRO A 147 -3.96 8.78 18.81
C PRO A 147 -4.11 7.32 18.34
N ARG A 148 -3.44 6.92 17.26
CA ARG A 148 -3.51 5.58 16.64
C ARG A 148 -2.12 4.94 16.60
N ALA A 149 -2.08 3.62 16.67
CA ALA A 149 -0.91 2.79 16.41
C ALA A 149 -0.63 2.70 14.89
N THR A 150 -0.28 3.84 14.29
CA THR A 150 0.14 3.95 12.88
C THR A 150 1.33 3.02 12.56
N PRO A 151 1.62 2.73 11.27
CA PRO A 151 2.74 1.85 10.92
C PRO A 151 4.09 2.28 11.48
N LEU A 152 4.34 3.58 11.69
CA LEU A 152 5.53 4.07 12.38
C LEU A 152 5.40 4.00 13.90
N ALA A 153 4.23 4.27 14.49
CA ALA A 153 4.02 4.13 15.94
C ALA A 153 4.24 2.68 16.41
N ARG A 154 3.77 1.68 15.65
CA ARG A 154 4.02 0.25 15.92
C ARG A 154 5.47 -0.21 15.69
N GLN A 155 6.33 0.68 15.20
CA GLN A 155 7.77 0.47 15.10
C GLN A 155 8.57 1.38 16.03
N ALA A 156 7.91 2.33 16.71
CA ALA A 156 8.56 3.37 17.52
C ALA A 156 9.20 2.80 18.78
N ASP A 157 10.21 3.50 19.29
CA ASP A 157 10.78 3.24 20.61
C ASP A 157 9.86 3.76 21.72
N LEU A 158 9.03 4.78 21.43
CA LEU A 158 8.00 5.33 22.32
C LEU A 158 6.80 5.81 21.49
N HIS A 159 5.58 5.46 21.91
CA HIS A 159 4.33 5.92 21.30
C HIS A 159 3.49 6.67 22.36
N ILE A 160 3.10 7.90 22.04
CA ILE A 160 2.23 8.75 22.87
C ILE A 160 0.84 8.80 22.21
N PRO A 161 -0.12 7.94 22.62
CA PRO A 161 -1.42 7.83 21.98
C PRO A 161 -2.42 8.89 22.50
N LEU A 162 -2.06 10.18 22.53
CA LEU A 162 -2.83 11.22 23.24
C LEU A 162 -4.30 11.36 22.79
N ARG A 163 -5.14 11.92 23.67
CA ARG A 163 -6.55 12.24 23.39
C ARG A 163 -6.63 13.36 22.32
N PRO A 164 -7.44 13.24 21.25
CA PRO A 164 -7.51 14.26 20.21
C PRO A 164 -7.90 15.65 20.76
N GLY A 165 -6.98 16.62 20.63
CA GLY A 165 -7.15 18.00 21.11
C GLY A 165 -6.19 18.41 22.23
N THR A 166 -5.48 17.46 22.85
CA THR A 166 -4.64 17.70 24.04
C THR A 166 -3.15 17.87 23.74
N ASP A 167 -2.78 18.09 22.48
CA ASP A 167 -1.39 18.32 22.05
C ASP A 167 -0.74 19.51 22.77
N LEU A 168 -1.52 20.57 23.08
CA LEU A 168 -1.03 21.77 23.76
C LEU A 168 -0.59 21.50 25.21
N PRO A 169 -1.44 20.92 26.11
CA PRO A 169 -1.02 20.46 27.44
C PRO A 169 0.27 19.64 27.42
N VAL A 170 0.38 18.66 26.51
CA VAL A 170 1.56 17.78 26.42
C VAL A 170 2.81 18.55 25.99
N ALA A 171 2.70 19.46 25.03
CA ALA A 171 3.83 20.31 24.62
C ALA A 171 4.25 21.29 25.74
N LEU A 172 3.29 21.86 26.47
CA LEU A 172 3.57 22.74 27.61
C LEU A 172 4.22 22.01 28.79
N SER A 173 3.81 20.78 29.12
CA SER A 173 4.46 20.01 30.20
C SER A 173 5.89 19.59 29.86
N LEU A 174 6.18 19.33 28.58
CA LEU A 174 7.56 19.08 28.13
C LEU A 174 8.41 20.35 28.24
N ILE A 175 7.87 21.52 27.88
CA ILE A 175 8.54 22.82 28.07
C ILE A 175 8.76 23.10 29.57
N ASN A 176 7.77 22.83 30.41
CA ASN A 176 7.85 23.06 31.85
C ASN A 176 8.95 22.18 32.49
N HIS A 177 8.93 20.87 32.21
CA HIS A 177 9.93 19.93 32.73
C HIS A 177 11.36 20.34 32.37
N LEU A 178 11.61 20.85 31.15
CA LEU A 178 12.92 21.35 30.74
C LEU A 178 13.38 22.53 31.63
N PHE A 179 12.48 23.44 32.01
CA PHE A 179 12.80 24.52 32.94
C PHE A 179 12.96 24.02 34.40
N GLU A 180 12.05 23.17 34.87
CA GLU A 180 12.07 22.64 36.25
C GLU A 180 13.31 21.79 36.55
N THR A 181 13.83 21.05 35.57
CA THR A 181 15.04 20.21 35.70
C THR A 181 16.34 20.96 35.37
N GLY A 182 16.28 22.22 34.93
CA GLY A 182 17.45 22.96 34.46
C GLY A 182 18.05 22.44 33.14
N ALA A 183 17.26 21.71 32.34
CA ALA A 183 17.62 21.19 31.03
C ALA A 183 17.30 22.15 29.86
N ALA A 184 16.68 23.30 30.15
CA ALA A 184 16.47 24.36 29.18
C ALA A 184 17.80 25.08 28.85
N ASP A 185 17.99 25.40 27.57
CA ASP A 185 19.15 26.16 27.10
C ASP A 185 18.95 27.66 27.33
N GLU A 186 19.16 28.08 28.57
CA GLU A 186 19.10 29.49 29.00
C GLU A 186 19.99 30.41 28.16
N ALA A 187 21.12 29.90 27.64
CA ALA A 187 22.03 30.66 26.80
C ALA A 187 21.45 30.87 25.38
N PHE A 188 20.85 29.84 24.77
CA PHE A 188 20.14 30.00 23.50
C PHE A 188 18.89 30.88 23.67
N LEU A 189 18.13 30.70 24.75
CA LEU A 189 16.94 31.50 25.06
C LEU A 189 17.27 32.99 25.14
N ALA A 190 18.29 33.39 25.91
CA ALA A 190 18.69 34.79 26.04
C ALA A 190 19.21 35.39 24.72
N ASN A 191 20.04 34.66 23.98
CA ASN A 191 20.69 35.17 22.78
C ASN A 191 19.77 35.16 21.54
N HIS A 192 18.96 34.11 21.35
CA HIS A 192 18.26 33.85 20.09
C HIS A 192 16.73 33.88 20.18
N THR A 193 16.13 34.23 21.34
CA THR A 193 14.66 34.30 21.49
C THR A 193 14.17 35.59 22.13
N THR A 194 12.88 35.86 22.01
CA THR A 194 12.11 36.82 22.82
C THR A 194 10.85 36.14 23.36
N GLY A 195 10.35 36.59 24.52
CA GLY A 195 9.17 36.01 25.18
C GLY A 195 9.42 34.72 25.98
N GLY A 196 10.68 34.29 26.17
CA GLY A 196 11.02 33.04 26.88
C GLY A 196 10.47 32.96 28.32
N GLU A 197 10.60 34.02 29.12
CA GLU A 197 10.06 34.08 30.49
C GLU A 197 8.52 33.96 30.53
N GLU A 198 7.83 34.55 29.55
CA GLU A 198 6.37 34.50 29.47
C GLU A 198 5.89 33.11 28.99
N LEU A 199 6.66 32.44 28.12
CA LEU A 199 6.45 31.03 27.81
C LEU A 199 6.68 30.14 29.04
N ARG A 200 7.79 30.34 29.79
CA ARG A 200 8.06 29.63 31.05
C ARG A 200 6.89 29.79 32.04
N ARG A 201 6.42 31.02 32.23
CA ARG A 201 5.28 31.33 33.12
C ARG A 201 3.98 30.63 32.73
N ARG A 202 3.71 30.45 31.43
CA ARG A 202 2.52 29.73 30.93
C ARG A 202 2.71 28.20 30.93
N ALA A 203 3.93 27.73 30.74
CA ALA A 203 4.27 26.31 30.85
C ALA A 203 4.17 25.80 32.30
N ALA A 204 4.54 26.62 33.28
CA ALA A 204 4.49 26.30 34.72
C ALA A 204 3.11 25.92 35.28
N GLU A 205 2.02 26.15 34.52
CA GLU A 205 0.70 25.61 34.86
C GLU A 205 0.58 24.08 34.61
N TRP A 206 1.47 23.50 33.81
CA TRP A 206 1.35 22.13 33.29
C TRP A 206 2.50 21.24 33.80
N SER A 207 2.27 20.58 34.93
CA SER A 207 3.07 19.42 35.32
C SER A 207 2.82 18.25 34.35
N ILE A 208 3.75 17.30 34.33
CA ILE A 208 3.61 16.06 33.56
C ILE A 208 2.32 15.31 33.94
N ASP A 209 2.01 15.18 35.23
CA ASP A 209 0.79 14.49 35.69
C ASP A 209 -0.49 15.18 35.20
N ARG A 210 -0.57 16.51 35.28
CA ARG A 210 -1.74 17.28 34.82
C ARG A 210 -1.94 17.13 33.31
N ALA A 211 -0.86 17.20 32.53
CA ALA A 211 -0.92 17.01 31.08
C ALA A 211 -1.23 15.55 30.70
N ALA A 212 -0.74 14.58 31.48
CA ALA A 212 -1.03 13.15 31.29
C ALA A 212 -2.49 12.82 31.57
N GLU A 213 -3.09 13.36 32.64
CA GLU A 213 -4.52 13.23 32.95
C GLU A 213 -5.40 13.81 31.84
N GLU A 214 -5.14 15.06 31.44
CA GLU A 214 -5.89 15.75 30.38
C GLU A 214 -5.76 15.01 29.04
N ALA A 215 -4.54 14.57 28.69
CA ALA A 215 -4.28 13.74 27.50
C ALA A 215 -4.73 12.29 27.65
N GLY A 216 -5.14 11.85 28.84
CA GLY A 216 -5.48 10.47 29.19
C GLY A 216 -4.36 9.46 28.96
N VAL A 217 -3.09 9.84 29.02
CA VAL A 217 -1.92 8.95 28.88
C VAL A 217 -1.32 8.61 30.25
N ALA A 218 -0.49 7.58 30.31
CA ALA A 218 0.28 7.27 31.52
C ALA A 218 1.40 8.32 31.70
N PRO A 219 1.57 8.96 32.89
CA PRO A 219 2.56 10.01 33.10
C PRO A 219 3.98 9.63 32.71
N GLU A 220 4.36 8.37 32.94
CA GLU A 220 5.68 7.80 32.66
C GLU A 220 6.05 7.88 31.18
N LEU A 221 5.06 7.87 30.27
CA LEU A 221 5.28 8.06 28.84
C LEU A 221 5.68 9.50 28.50
N LEU A 222 5.18 10.49 29.26
CA LEU A 222 5.55 11.89 29.09
C LEU A 222 6.88 12.19 29.79
N THR A 223 7.16 11.59 30.95
CA THR A 223 8.47 11.65 31.61
C THR A 223 9.57 11.09 30.70
N CYS A 224 9.39 9.88 30.17
CA CYS A 224 10.36 9.26 29.26
C CYS A 224 10.58 10.08 27.97
N PHE A 225 9.55 10.75 27.46
CA PHE A 225 9.69 11.70 26.34
C PHE A 225 10.50 12.93 26.77
N ALA A 226 10.21 13.53 27.93
CA ALA A 226 10.93 14.70 28.45
C ALA A 226 12.42 14.40 28.67
N GLU A 227 12.74 13.26 29.30
CA GLU A 227 14.11 12.76 29.51
C GLU A 227 14.84 12.55 28.18
N TRP A 228 14.29 11.78 27.25
CA TRP A 228 14.94 11.52 25.96
C TRP A 228 15.10 12.79 25.13
N TYR A 229 14.12 13.71 25.17
CA TYR A 229 14.19 14.96 24.43
C TYR A 229 15.15 15.97 25.08
N SER A 230 15.35 15.93 26.39
CA SER A 230 16.45 16.63 27.08
C SER A 230 17.80 16.09 26.62
N GLU A 231 18.09 14.81 26.91
CA GLU A 231 19.44 14.24 26.80
C GLU A 231 19.93 14.02 25.36
N ILE A 232 19.05 13.55 24.46
CA ILE A 232 19.49 13.06 23.16
C ILE A 232 19.70 14.23 22.19
N ASN A 233 20.88 14.23 21.56
CA ASN A 233 21.32 15.20 20.58
C ASN A 233 22.12 14.48 19.47
N PRO A 234 21.95 14.83 18.18
CA PRO A 234 20.96 15.74 17.61
C PRO A 234 19.52 15.20 17.70
N ALA A 235 18.52 16.08 17.83
CA ALA A 235 17.11 15.72 17.89
C ALA A 235 16.26 16.58 16.93
N VAL A 236 15.39 15.94 16.14
CA VAL A 236 14.53 16.63 15.15
C VAL A 236 13.04 16.34 15.37
N ILE A 237 12.21 17.39 15.35
CA ILE A 237 10.75 17.29 15.39
C ILE A 237 10.16 17.41 13.98
N ARG A 238 9.56 16.32 13.48
CA ARG A 238 8.61 16.36 12.35
C ARG A 238 7.23 16.70 12.88
N CYS A 239 6.94 17.98 13.03
CA CYS A 239 5.60 18.49 13.31
C CYS A 239 4.75 18.47 12.04
N GLY A 240 3.52 17.96 12.10
CA GLY A 240 2.60 17.97 10.95
C GLY A 240 1.19 18.44 11.32
N TRP A 241 0.26 18.36 10.37
CA TRP A 241 -1.06 19.00 10.45
C TRP A 241 -2.12 18.23 11.26
N GLY A 242 -1.71 17.39 12.20
CA GLY A 242 -2.58 16.72 13.16
C GLY A 242 -3.10 17.67 14.25
N PRO A 243 -2.21 18.42 14.96
CA PRO A 243 -2.61 19.30 16.05
C PRO A 243 -3.45 20.49 15.57
N GLU A 244 -3.19 21.07 14.39
CA GLU A 244 -3.96 22.24 13.91
C GLU A 244 -5.47 22.00 13.74
N ARG A 245 -5.92 20.73 13.66
CA ARG A 245 -7.31 20.37 13.32
C ARG A 245 -8.25 20.39 14.54
N ASN A 246 -7.98 21.21 15.55
CA ASN A 246 -8.79 21.33 16.78
C ASN A 246 -8.78 22.78 17.33
N ARG A 247 -9.65 23.07 18.30
CA ARG A 247 -9.83 24.42 18.90
C ARG A 247 -8.57 25.09 19.47
N ASN A 248 -7.56 24.31 19.86
CA ASN A 248 -6.28 24.75 20.42
C ASN A 248 -5.11 24.60 19.43
N GLY A 249 -5.40 24.25 18.17
CA GLY A 249 -4.42 23.70 17.24
C GLY A 249 -3.32 24.66 16.78
N GLY A 250 -3.59 25.96 16.82
CA GLY A 250 -2.59 27.01 16.62
C GLY A 250 -1.56 27.02 17.73
N SER A 251 -2.01 27.26 18.97
CA SER A 251 -1.17 27.26 20.17
C SER A 251 -0.46 25.91 20.38
N ALA A 252 -1.12 24.79 20.07
CA ALA A 252 -0.50 23.46 20.10
C ALA A 252 0.67 23.37 19.12
N THR A 253 0.50 23.85 17.89
CA THR A 253 1.61 23.92 16.93
C THR A 253 2.72 24.83 17.46
N ALA A 254 2.37 26.00 18.00
CA ALA A 254 3.36 26.96 18.52
C ALA A 254 4.20 26.38 19.68
N ALA A 255 3.58 25.62 20.59
CA ALA A 255 4.27 24.99 21.70
C ALA A 255 5.20 23.86 21.21
N VAL A 256 4.73 22.99 20.31
CA VAL A 256 5.56 21.94 19.70
C VAL A 256 6.74 22.53 18.92
N LEU A 257 6.56 23.67 18.27
CA LEU A 257 7.63 24.39 17.57
C LEU A 257 8.55 25.20 18.50
N SER A 258 8.16 25.43 19.76
CA SER A 258 9.01 26.11 20.75
C SER A 258 10.01 25.15 21.42
N LEU A 259 9.69 23.86 21.50
CA LEU A 259 10.54 22.82 22.12
C LEU A 259 12.01 22.81 21.62
N PRO A 260 12.34 23.00 20.32
CA PRO A 260 13.73 23.05 19.86
C PRO A 260 14.49 24.30 20.35
N ALA A 261 13.80 25.41 20.60
CA ALA A 261 14.39 26.63 21.14
C ALA A 261 14.64 26.54 22.66
N VAL A 262 13.69 25.94 23.40
CA VAL A 262 13.83 25.72 24.84
C VAL A 262 14.90 24.68 25.15
N ALA A 263 15.01 23.60 24.36
CA ALA A 263 15.96 22.51 24.61
C ALA A 263 17.28 22.58 23.80
N GLY A 264 17.64 23.73 23.24
CA GLY A 264 18.94 23.93 22.57
C GLY A 264 19.19 23.04 21.33
N LYS A 265 18.15 22.62 20.60
CA LYS A 265 18.26 21.59 19.53
C LYS A 265 18.65 22.13 18.15
N PHE A 266 19.04 23.39 18.05
CA PHE A 266 19.44 24.05 16.80
C PHE A 266 20.96 23.97 16.56
N ALA A 267 21.44 24.63 15.50
CA ALA A 267 22.85 24.75 15.11
C ALA A 267 23.60 23.42 14.82
N VAL A 268 22.88 22.31 14.64
CA VAL A 268 23.45 20.99 14.35
C VAL A 268 22.66 20.26 13.26
N ARG A 269 23.36 19.53 12.37
CA ARG A 269 22.73 18.73 11.31
C ARG A 269 21.97 17.55 11.92
N GLY A 270 20.70 17.38 11.52
CA GLY A 270 19.77 16.46 12.19
C GLY A 270 19.18 16.98 13.51
N GLY A 271 19.41 18.25 13.85
CA GLY A 271 18.73 18.96 14.94
C GLY A 271 17.70 19.96 14.43
N GLY A 272 16.67 20.26 15.23
CA GLY A 272 15.69 21.33 14.98
C GLY A 272 14.29 20.81 14.64
N PHE A 273 13.65 21.37 13.61
CA PHE A 273 12.30 20.93 13.22
C PHE A 273 12.03 21.02 11.71
N THR A 274 11.03 20.27 11.26
CA THR A 274 10.38 20.46 9.95
C THR A 274 8.87 20.50 10.13
N LEU A 275 8.24 21.63 9.80
CA LEU A 275 6.78 21.76 9.59
C LEU A 275 6.45 21.77 8.09
N SER A 276 6.99 22.76 7.38
CA SER A 276 6.89 22.93 5.92
C SER A 276 8.14 23.65 5.42
N ASN A 277 8.62 23.25 4.24
CA ASN A 277 9.78 23.83 3.58
C ASN A 277 9.40 24.85 2.49
N SER A 278 8.10 25.13 2.30
CA SER A 278 7.60 26.14 1.33
C SER A 278 8.14 27.56 1.56
N ALA A 279 8.64 27.86 2.76
CA ALA A 279 9.14 29.17 3.18
C ALA A 279 10.57 29.47 2.70
N ALA A 280 11.31 28.46 2.22
CA ALA A 280 12.61 28.68 1.56
C ALA A 280 12.52 29.41 0.21
N TRP A 281 11.30 29.68 -0.27
CA TRP A 281 11.00 30.33 -1.55
C TRP A 281 10.02 31.49 -1.37
N SER A 282 10.53 32.71 -1.55
CA SER A 282 9.81 33.97 -1.31
C SER A 282 9.46 34.68 -2.63
N PHE A 283 8.54 34.08 -3.40
CA PHE A 283 7.95 34.69 -4.60
C PHE A 283 6.88 35.72 -4.25
N ASN A 284 7.01 36.97 -4.72
CA ASN A 284 6.00 38.01 -4.52
C ASN A 284 4.90 37.96 -5.59
N LEU A 285 3.94 37.06 -5.42
CA LEU A 285 2.83 36.89 -6.37
C LEU A 285 1.91 38.13 -6.49
N GLU A 286 1.89 39.04 -5.51
CA GLU A 286 1.07 40.27 -5.61
C GLU A 286 1.55 41.18 -6.75
N ASP A 287 2.86 41.22 -7.03
CA ASP A 287 3.43 41.96 -8.18
C ASP A 287 3.02 41.33 -9.53
N VAL A 288 2.83 40.00 -9.56
CA VAL A 288 2.43 39.23 -10.75
C VAL A 288 0.92 39.28 -10.99
N ILE A 289 0.13 39.31 -9.92
CA ILE A 289 -1.30 39.60 -9.96
C ILE A 289 -1.52 41.03 -10.51
N ALA A 290 -0.68 41.98 -10.07
CA ALA A 290 -0.67 43.38 -10.49
C ALA A 290 -2.03 44.10 -10.28
N GLU A 291 -2.77 43.69 -9.25
CA GLU A 291 -4.12 44.20 -8.98
C GLU A 291 -4.40 44.28 -7.47
N LYS A 292 -5.07 45.34 -7.02
CA LYS A 292 -5.34 45.56 -5.59
C LYS A 292 -6.42 44.62 -5.06
N LYS A 293 -6.33 44.26 -3.78
CA LYS A 293 -7.41 43.53 -3.10
C LYS A 293 -8.62 44.46 -2.88
N PRO A 294 -9.85 44.02 -3.20
CA PRO A 294 -11.05 44.82 -2.99
C PRO A 294 -11.35 44.97 -1.49
N THR A 295 -12.07 46.04 -1.13
CA THR A 295 -12.54 46.30 0.24
C THR A 295 -13.89 45.62 0.51
N THR A 296 -13.98 44.33 0.24
CA THR A 296 -15.17 43.46 0.40
C THR A 296 -14.97 42.45 1.52
N ARG A 297 -16.05 41.78 1.98
CA ARG A 297 -15.95 40.73 3.01
C ARG A 297 -14.90 39.66 2.70
N VAL A 298 -14.40 39.05 3.77
CA VAL A 298 -13.56 37.86 3.70
C VAL A 298 -14.36 36.67 4.23
N VAL A 299 -14.81 35.79 3.33
CA VAL A 299 -15.48 34.54 3.70
C VAL A 299 -14.43 33.52 4.13
N ASN A 300 -14.52 33.02 5.37
CA ASN A 300 -13.73 31.87 5.80
C ASN A 300 -14.24 30.61 5.08
N MET A 301 -13.37 29.91 4.34
CA MET A 301 -13.80 28.78 3.51
C MET A 301 -14.42 27.61 4.31
N ASN A 302 -14.15 27.54 5.61
CA ASN A 302 -14.73 26.55 6.51
C ASN A 302 -16.20 26.87 6.86
N LEU A 303 -16.61 28.13 6.72
CA LEU A 303 -17.94 28.65 6.99
C LEU A 303 -18.82 28.74 5.71
N LEU A 304 -18.52 28.00 4.64
CA LEU A 304 -19.26 28.11 3.37
C LEU A 304 -20.78 27.88 3.55
N GLY A 305 -21.18 26.93 4.40
CA GLY A 305 -22.59 26.69 4.71
C GLY A 305 -23.26 27.88 5.43
N GLU A 306 -22.53 28.61 6.27
CA GLU A 306 -23.01 29.85 6.88
C GLU A 306 -23.10 30.98 5.84
N ALA A 307 -22.06 31.14 5.02
CA ALA A 307 -21.99 32.18 4.01
C ALA A 307 -23.11 32.07 2.97
N LEU A 308 -23.43 30.84 2.52
CA LEU A 308 -24.51 30.60 1.55
C LEU A 308 -25.92 30.69 2.16
N MET A 309 -26.08 30.45 3.47
CA MET A 309 -27.40 30.40 4.10
C MET A 309 -27.78 31.69 4.82
N THR A 310 -26.88 32.25 5.64
CA THR A 310 -27.19 33.32 6.61
C THR A 310 -26.50 34.66 6.33
N GLN A 311 -25.39 34.71 5.57
CA GLN A 311 -24.76 35.99 5.20
C GLN A 311 -25.45 36.59 3.97
N ARG A 312 -26.46 37.44 4.21
CA ARG A 312 -27.45 37.87 3.18
C ARG A 312 -27.40 39.34 2.75
N ASP A 313 -26.44 40.13 3.23
CA ASP A 313 -26.36 41.58 2.91
C ASP A 313 -24.99 41.99 2.33
N PRO A 314 -24.88 42.21 1.01
CA PRO A 314 -25.62 41.47 -0.02
C PRO A 314 -25.45 39.96 0.13
N ALA A 315 -26.39 39.18 -0.42
CA ALA A 315 -26.31 37.72 -0.42
C ALA A 315 -25.32 37.22 -1.46
N ILE A 316 -24.68 36.07 -1.21
CA ILE A 316 -23.96 35.36 -2.27
C ILE A 316 -24.99 34.77 -3.23
N ASP A 317 -24.95 35.20 -4.48
CA ASP A 317 -25.82 34.76 -5.58
C ASP A 317 -25.04 34.23 -6.81
N VAL A 318 -23.72 34.41 -6.85
CA VAL A 318 -22.82 33.64 -7.75
C VAL A 318 -21.72 32.96 -6.94
N LEU A 319 -21.54 31.65 -7.14
CA LEU A 319 -20.45 30.86 -6.58
C LEU A 319 -19.61 30.26 -7.70
N PHE A 320 -18.32 30.59 -7.78
CA PHE A 320 -17.40 30.05 -8.79
C PHE A 320 -16.39 29.11 -8.12
N VAL A 321 -16.63 27.80 -8.19
CA VAL A 321 -15.77 26.78 -7.60
C VAL A 321 -14.72 26.30 -8.60
N TYR A 322 -13.45 26.25 -8.18
CA TYR A 322 -12.34 25.69 -8.97
C TYR A 322 -11.23 25.19 -8.05
N ASN A 323 -10.44 24.19 -8.50
CA ASN A 323 -9.35 23.60 -7.70
C ASN A 323 -9.79 23.10 -6.30
N ALA A 324 -11.08 22.81 -6.10
CA ALA A 324 -11.70 22.50 -4.81
C ALA A 324 -13.03 21.72 -4.98
N ASN A 325 -13.38 20.88 -4.01
CA ASN A 325 -14.63 20.11 -3.95
C ASN A 325 -15.29 20.28 -2.57
N PRO A 326 -15.87 21.47 -2.26
CA PRO A 326 -16.34 21.82 -0.92
C PRO A 326 -17.28 20.78 -0.27
N VAL A 327 -18.18 20.14 -1.04
CA VAL A 327 -19.06 19.09 -0.50
C VAL A 327 -18.27 17.94 0.13
N ALA A 328 -17.06 17.63 -0.34
CA ALA A 328 -16.19 16.59 0.21
C ALA A 328 -15.03 17.12 1.08
N THR A 329 -14.91 18.44 1.31
CA THR A 329 -13.76 19.03 2.02
C THR A 329 -14.07 20.06 3.11
N VAL A 330 -15.25 20.69 3.11
CA VAL A 330 -15.66 21.69 4.12
C VAL A 330 -16.47 21.00 5.23
N PRO A 331 -16.33 21.38 6.52
CA PRO A 331 -17.20 20.89 7.61
C PRO A 331 -18.67 21.30 7.43
N ASN A 332 -19.55 20.81 8.30
CA ASN A 332 -21.00 21.00 8.23
C ASN A 332 -21.57 20.73 6.82
N GLN A 333 -21.23 19.55 6.27
CA GLN A 333 -21.55 19.15 4.89
C GLN A 333 -23.04 19.31 4.54
N ASN A 334 -23.94 19.10 5.50
CA ASN A 334 -25.38 19.22 5.27
C ASN A 334 -25.80 20.66 4.99
N ARG A 335 -25.33 21.64 5.79
CA ARG A 335 -25.56 23.07 5.57
C ARG A 335 -24.88 23.58 4.27
N VAL A 336 -23.74 23.01 3.91
CA VAL A 336 -23.09 23.28 2.60
C VAL A 336 -23.96 22.78 1.44
N ARG A 337 -24.52 21.56 1.52
CA ARG A 337 -25.41 21.00 0.49
C ARG A 337 -26.72 21.76 0.40
N GLU A 338 -27.30 22.18 1.53
CA GLU A 338 -28.48 23.05 1.59
C GLU A 338 -28.22 24.38 0.87
N GLY A 339 -27.14 25.09 1.23
CA GLY A 339 -26.73 26.34 0.59
C GLY A 339 -26.45 26.22 -0.91
N LEU A 340 -25.89 25.09 -1.35
CA LEU A 340 -25.69 24.80 -2.78
C LEU A 340 -27.00 24.45 -3.53
N SER A 341 -28.01 23.92 -2.83
CA SER A 341 -29.31 23.54 -3.40
C SER A 341 -30.25 24.73 -3.64
N ARG A 342 -29.84 25.94 -3.24
CA ARG A 342 -30.51 27.21 -3.57
C ARG A 342 -30.64 27.40 -5.09
N GLU A 343 -31.86 27.52 -5.60
CA GLU A 343 -32.10 27.88 -7.01
C GLU A 343 -31.87 29.39 -7.29
N ASP A 344 -31.79 30.24 -6.25
CA ASP A 344 -31.39 31.65 -6.36
C ASP A 344 -29.86 31.87 -6.41
N LEU A 345 -29.07 30.79 -6.30
CA LEU A 345 -27.60 30.80 -6.39
C LEU A 345 -27.13 30.24 -7.73
N PHE A 346 -26.44 31.03 -8.57
CA PHE A 346 -25.80 30.52 -9.79
C PHE A 346 -24.41 29.95 -9.47
N THR A 347 -24.21 28.65 -9.70
CA THR A 347 -22.99 27.92 -9.34
C THR A 347 -22.22 27.45 -10.56
N VAL A 348 -20.96 27.87 -10.69
CA VAL A 348 -20.01 27.38 -11.70
C VAL A 348 -19.04 26.41 -11.03
N VAL A 349 -18.76 25.27 -11.65
CA VAL A 349 -17.73 24.32 -11.17
C VAL A 349 -16.75 24.00 -12.30
N TYR A 350 -15.50 24.42 -12.12
CA TYR A 350 -14.40 24.21 -13.06
C TYR A 350 -13.43 23.18 -12.48
N ASP A 351 -13.54 21.94 -12.96
CA ASP A 351 -12.77 20.78 -12.46
C ASP A 351 -12.48 19.80 -13.62
N SER A 352 -11.51 18.93 -13.42
CA SER A 352 -11.18 17.82 -14.30
C SER A 352 -12.19 16.66 -14.23
N ILE A 353 -12.95 16.54 -13.14
CA ILE A 353 -13.88 15.42 -12.88
C ILE A 353 -15.23 15.90 -12.34
N LEU A 354 -16.27 15.08 -12.54
CA LEU A 354 -17.61 15.35 -12.01
C LEU A 354 -17.67 15.07 -10.50
N THR A 355 -17.20 16.04 -9.71
CA THR A 355 -17.17 15.97 -8.25
C THR A 355 -18.57 16.00 -7.60
N ASP A 356 -18.66 15.62 -6.33
CA ASP A 356 -19.90 15.79 -5.55
C ASP A 356 -20.38 17.25 -5.50
N THR A 357 -19.47 18.23 -5.52
CA THR A 357 -19.84 19.65 -5.69
C THR A 357 -20.36 19.95 -7.10
N ALA A 358 -19.75 19.40 -8.15
CA ALA A 358 -20.17 19.60 -9.54
C ALA A 358 -21.65 19.23 -9.77
N ARG A 359 -22.20 18.27 -9.00
CA ARG A 359 -23.63 17.88 -9.06
C ARG A 359 -24.63 19.00 -8.77
N TYR A 360 -24.20 20.05 -8.07
CA TYR A 360 -25.03 21.21 -7.71
C TYR A 360 -24.84 22.42 -8.65
N ALA A 361 -23.99 22.29 -9.68
CA ALA A 361 -23.67 23.36 -10.60
C ALA A 361 -24.86 23.74 -11.52
N ASP A 362 -24.82 24.98 -12.01
CA ASP A 362 -25.55 25.47 -13.17
C ASP A 362 -24.70 25.26 -14.45
N VAL A 363 -23.38 25.44 -14.34
CA VAL A 363 -22.40 25.22 -15.42
C VAL A 363 -21.21 24.43 -14.91
N VAL A 364 -20.85 23.35 -15.60
CA VAL A 364 -19.58 22.63 -15.41
C VAL A 364 -18.62 22.92 -16.57
N LEU A 365 -17.35 23.19 -16.22
CA LEU A 365 -16.27 23.47 -17.17
C LEU A 365 -15.16 22.41 -17.02
N PRO A 366 -14.62 21.85 -18.11
CA PRO A 366 -13.59 20.80 -18.04
C PRO A 366 -12.19 21.39 -17.86
N ALA A 367 -11.60 21.21 -16.68
CA ALA A 367 -10.22 21.61 -16.40
C ALA A 367 -9.19 20.55 -16.83
N THR A 368 -8.03 21.01 -17.28
CA THR A 368 -6.83 20.17 -17.42
C THR A 368 -6.29 19.73 -16.06
N THR A 369 -5.71 18.53 -16.03
CA THR A 369 -4.93 18.02 -14.90
C THR A 369 -3.45 18.35 -15.05
N PHE A 370 -2.66 18.06 -14.02
CA PHE A 370 -1.20 18.28 -13.96
C PHE A 370 -0.36 17.56 -15.03
N LEU A 371 -0.96 16.72 -15.88
CA LEU A 371 -0.30 16.04 -17.00
C LEU A 371 -0.61 16.69 -18.37
N GLU A 372 -1.50 17.68 -18.41
CA GLU A 372 -2.11 18.23 -19.64
C GLU A 372 -1.83 19.74 -19.83
N HIS A 373 -0.97 20.33 -18.99
CA HIS A 373 -0.61 21.75 -19.04
C HIS A 373 0.84 21.98 -18.60
N HIS A 374 1.42 23.10 -19.04
CA HIS A 374 2.64 23.66 -18.42
C HIS A 374 2.35 24.21 -17.03
N GLU A 375 3.29 24.09 -16.10
CA GLU A 375 3.17 24.60 -14.74
C GLU A 375 4.52 24.82 -14.04
N LEU A 376 4.62 25.86 -13.21
CA LEU A 376 5.74 26.10 -12.30
C LEU A 376 5.29 25.79 -10.87
N ARG A 377 6.08 25.00 -10.11
CA ARG A 377 5.68 24.49 -8.78
C ARG A 377 6.78 24.68 -7.75
N ARG A 378 6.41 24.93 -6.49
CA ARG A 378 7.29 24.77 -5.32
C ARG A 378 6.87 23.56 -4.50
N SER A 379 7.83 22.81 -3.97
CA SER A 379 7.53 21.73 -3.02
C SER A 379 7.34 22.30 -1.60
N TYR A 380 6.56 21.60 -0.77
CA TYR A 380 6.38 21.90 0.66
C TYR A 380 7.22 20.97 1.57
N GLY A 381 7.85 19.94 0.99
CA GLY A 381 8.69 18.98 1.70
C GLY A 381 10.13 18.99 1.21
N ALA A 382 10.34 18.92 -0.09
CA ALA A 382 11.65 19.14 -0.70
C ALA A 382 11.94 20.65 -0.81
N LEU A 383 13.21 21.02 -0.72
CA LEU A 383 13.67 22.40 -0.90
C LEU A 383 13.92 22.65 -2.39
N LEU A 384 12.84 22.66 -3.20
CA LEU A 384 12.91 22.75 -4.67
C LEU A 384 11.76 23.55 -5.28
N VAL A 385 12.07 24.27 -6.36
CA VAL A 385 11.13 24.73 -7.39
C VAL A 385 11.36 23.92 -8.65
N GLN A 386 10.30 23.61 -9.39
CA GLN A 386 10.34 22.76 -10.58
C GLN A 386 9.45 23.31 -11.70
N SER A 387 9.92 23.19 -12.93
CA SER A 387 9.13 23.40 -14.15
C SER A 387 8.54 22.07 -14.63
N ALA A 388 7.32 22.10 -15.13
CA ALA A 388 6.63 20.92 -15.67
C ALA A 388 6.00 21.23 -17.02
N SER A 389 6.21 20.35 -17.99
CA SER A 389 5.60 20.35 -19.32
C SER A 389 4.45 19.33 -19.41
N PRO A 390 3.49 19.52 -20.33
CA PRO A 390 2.44 18.52 -20.57
C PRO A 390 3.05 17.18 -21.01
N ALA A 391 2.66 16.10 -20.34
CA ALA A 391 3.09 14.73 -20.63
C ALA A 391 2.11 13.99 -21.56
N ILE A 392 0.91 14.55 -21.77
CA ILE A 392 -0.10 14.11 -22.74
C ILE A 392 -0.87 15.31 -23.29
N ASP A 393 -1.54 15.12 -24.42
CA ASP A 393 -2.55 16.05 -24.94
C ASP A 393 -3.74 16.23 -23.96
N ARG A 394 -4.41 17.37 -24.09
CA ARG A 394 -5.61 17.73 -23.33
C ARG A 394 -6.75 16.74 -23.66
N CYS A 395 -7.32 16.07 -22.65
CA CYS A 395 -8.40 15.11 -22.88
C CYS A 395 -9.74 15.82 -23.17
N GLY A 396 -10.21 15.70 -24.41
CA GLY A 396 -11.44 16.37 -24.87
C GLY A 396 -11.21 17.85 -25.10
N GLU A 397 -12.21 18.68 -24.80
CA GLU A 397 -12.12 20.14 -24.88
C GLU A 397 -11.57 20.77 -23.58
N SER A 398 -10.86 20.03 -22.72
CA SER A 398 -10.40 20.58 -21.43
C SER A 398 -9.34 21.67 -21.57
N ARG A 399 -9.41 22.72 -20.74
CA ARG A 399 -8.48 23.87 -20.78
C ARG A 399 -7.77 24.12 -19.45
N PRO A 400 -6.63 24.83 -19.43
CA PRO A 400 -5.95 25.26 -18.20
C PRO A 400 -6.55 26.54 -17.63
N ASN A 401 -6.33 26.75 -16.33
CA ASN A 401 -6.93 27.86 -15.59
C ASN A 401 -6.50 29.24 -16.15
N TYR A 402 -5.22 29.41 -16.50
CA TYR A 402 -4.71 30.68 -17.03
C TYR A 402 -5.42 31.12 -18.33
N GLU A 403 -5.74 30.20 -19.24
CA GLU A 403 -6.49 30.51 -20.47
C GLU A 403 -7.92 30.97 -20.17
N VAL A 404 -8.64 30.20 -19.34
CA VAL A 404 -10.07 30.44 -19.11
C VAL A 404 -10.29 31.71 -18.29
N PHE A 405 -9.46 31.98 -17.28
CA PHE A 405 -9.55 33.23 -16.52
C PHE A 405 -9.10 34.46 -17.33
N ALA A 406 -8.13 34.32 -18.24
CA ALA A 406 -7.77 35.40 -19.16
C ALA A 406 -8.90 35.71 -20.17
N GLU A 407 -9.55 34.69 -20.72
CA GLU A 407 -10.70 34.87 -21.62
C GLU A 407 -11.91 35.46 -20.88
N LEU A 408 -12.17 35.07 -19.62
CA LEU A 408 -13.19 35.70 -18.79
C LEU A 408 -12.90 37.19 -18.56
N CYS A 409 -11.65 37.59 -18.28
CA CYS A 409 -11.27 39.00 -18.21
C CYS A 409 -11.58 39.75 -19.52
N GLN A 410 -11.26 39.15 -20.69
CA GLN A 410 -11.56 39.76 -21.99
C GLN A 410 -13.06 39.90 -22.24
N ARG A 411 -13.83 38.82 -22.08
CA ARG A 411 -15.30 38.81 -22.30
C ARG A 411 -16.06 39.75 -21.36
N LEU A 412 -15.54 40.01 -20.16
CA LEU A 412 -16.14 40.94 -19.18
C LEU A 412 -15.67 42.40 -19.35
N GLY A 413 -14.78 42.70 -20.31
CA GLY A 413 -14.21 44.04 -20.48
C GLY A 413 -13.25 44.46 -19.35
N LEU A 414 -12.66 43.49 -18.65
CA LEU A 414 -11.77 43.67 -17.49
C LEU A 414 -10.28 43.40 -17.80
N ALA A 415 -9.94 43.13 -19.07
CA ALA A 415 -8.56 42.94 -19.51
C ALA A 415 -7.86 44.29 -19.74
N HIS A 416 -6.61 44.43 -19.27
CA HIS A 416 -5.77 45.60 -19.47
C HIS A 416 -4.64 45.29 -20.48
N PRO A 417 -4.14 46.28 -21.25
CA PRO A 417 -3.10 46.04 -22.26
C PRO A 417 -1.79 45.40 -21.74
N ASN A 418 -1.49 45.59 -20.46
CA ASN A 418 -0.28 45.07 -19.81
C ASN A 418 -0.50 43.72 -19.10
N ASP A 419 -1.66 43.07 -19.27
CA ASP A 419 -1.98 41.80 -18.60
C ASP A 419 -1.14 40.64 -19.14
N VAL A 420 -0.13 40.24 -18.36
CA VAL A 420 0.61 39.00 -18.59
C VAL A 420 -0.35 37.81 -18.52
N THR A 421 -0.42 37.02 -19.60
CA THR A 421 -1.43 35.96 -19.82
C THR A 421 -0.88 34.69 -20.50
N SER A 422 0.18 34.79 -21.32
CA SER A 422 0.86 33.63 -21.92
C SER A 422 1.75 32.89 -20.91
N VAL A 423 1.82 31.56 -21.02
CA VAL A 423 2.60 30.65 -20.14
C VAL A 423 4.02 31.14 -19.86
N ASP A 424 4.78 31.48 -20.90
CA ASP A 424 6.20 31.81 -20.76
C ASP A 424 6.38 33.14 -20.02
N ALA A 425 5.62 34.17 -20.42
CA ALA A 425 5.65 35.47 -19.77
C ALA A 425 5.14 35.43 -18.32
N LEU A 426 4.13 34.59 -18.01
CA LEU A 426 3.70 34.33 -16.63
C LEU A 426 4.81 33.67 -15.82
N SER A 427 5.46 32.64 -16.38
CA SER A 427 6.56 31.93 -15.73
C SER A 427 7.73 32.88 -15.45
N GLN A 428 8.14 33.68 -16.43
CA GLN A 428 9.15 34.73 -16.25
C GLN A 428 8.73 35.77 -15.20
N ALA A 429 7.46 36.18 -15.15
CA ALA A 429 6.97 37.13 -14.15
C ALA A 429 7.01 36.54 -12.73
N VAL A 430 6.63 35.26 -12.55
CA VAL A 430 6.80 34.57 -11.26
C VAL A 430 8.27 34.47 -10.89
N LEU A 431 9.17 34.07 -11.80
CA LEU A 431 10.61 33.98 -11.50
C LEU A 431 11.22 35.35 -11.13
N ARG A 432 10.88 36.42 -11.86
CA ARG A 432 11.29 37.81 -11.55
C ARG A 432 10.71 38.35 -10.23
N SER A 433 9.67 37.72 -9.67
CA SER A 433 9.13 38.06 -8.34
C SER A 433 9.97 37.53 -7.16
N HIS A 434 11.12 36.90 -7.44
CA HIS A 434 12.07 36.44 -6.43
C HIS A 434 13.49 36.96 -6.71
N ALA A 435 14.28 37.14 -5.67
CA ALA A 435 15.68 37.54 -5.79
C ALA A 435 16.51 36.41 -6.41
N GLY A 436 17.48 36.76 -7.27
CA GLY A 436 18.28 35.77 -7.99
C GLY A 436 17.52 35.08 -9.14
N SER A 437 16.54 35.75 -9.75
CA SER A 437 15.69 35.19 -10.81
C SER A 437 16.44 34.50 -11.95
N ASP A 438 17.62 35.02 -12.29
CA ASP A 438 18.33 34.64 -13.51
C ASP A 438 18.99 33.26 -13.37
N SER A 439 19.65 32.97 -12.24
CA SER A 439 20.22 31.64 -11.96
C SER A 439 19.14 30.59 -11.69
N ILE A 440 17.96 31.00 -11.22
CA ILE A 440 16.80 30.11 -11.07
C ILE A 440 16.23 29.76 -12.46
N ALA A 441 16.15 30.73 -13.38
CA ALA A 441 15.74 30.49 -14.76
C ALA A 441 16.73 29.55 -15.47
N GLU A 442 18.03 29.84 -15.41
CA GLU A 442 19.10 28.98 -15.94
C GLU A 442 19.02 27.55 -15.38
N SER A 443 18.87 27.37 -14.07
CA SER A 443 18.70 26.05 -13.44
C SER A 443 17.42 25.32 -13.88
N LEU A 444 16.33 26.04 -14.14
CA LEU A 444 15.08 25.44 -14.61
C LEU A 444 15.14 25.07 -16.10
N GLU A 445 15.90 25.81 -16.91
CA GLU A 445 16.16 25.48 -18.31
C GLU A 445 17.10 24.28 -18.43
N LEU A 446 18.19 24.23 -17.65
CA LEU A 446 19.19 23.15 -17.69
C LEU A 446 18.77 21.86 -16.96
N HIS A 447 17.98 21.95 -15.90
CA HIS A 447 17.71 20.80 -15.00
C HIS A 447 16.23 20.59 -14.65
N HIS A 448 15.32 21.45 -15.15
CA HIS A 448 13.89 21.48 -14.80
C HIS A 448 13.57 21.64 -13.30
N ALA A 449 14.59 21.85 -12.48
CA ALA A 449 14.49 22.08 -11.05
C ALA A 449 15.57 23.09 -10.59
N SER A 450 15.29 23.82 -9.52
CA SER A 450 16.23 24.71 -8.84
C SER A 450 16.13 24.52 -7.32
N SER A 451 17.25 24.69 -6.63
CA SER A 451 17.33 24.75 -5.15
C SER A 451 17.26 26.21 -4.66
N PRO A 452 16.78 26.49 -3.43
CA PRO A 452 16.68 27.84 -2.90
C PRO A 452 18.07 28.43 -2.60
N PRO A 453 18.18 29.76 -2.42
CA PRO A 453 19.47 30.42 -2.13
C PRO A 453 20.23 29.91 -0.89
N CYS A 454 19.55 29.24 0.05
CA CYS A 454 20.15 28.59 1.22
C CYS A 454 20.60 27.14 0.97
N GLY A 455 20.54 26.65 -0.27
CA GLY A 455 20.91 25.29 -0.65
C GLY A 455 19.87 24.22 -0.30
N SER A 456 20.20 22.96 -0.59
CA SER A 456 19.26 21.83 -0.48
C SER A 456 19.16 21.21 0.92
N CYS A 457 20.14 21.46 1.80
CA CYS A 457 20.24 20.85 3.14
C CYS A 457 20.74 21.86 4.21
N PRO A 458 20.04 23.00 4.43
CA PRO A 458 20.44 24.05 5.37
C PRO A 458 20.26 23.63 6.84
N VAL A 459 21.20 24.04 7.68
CA VAL A 459 21.16 23.89 9.14
C VAL A 459 20.57 25.14 9.79
N GLN A 460 19.52 24.94 10.60
CA GLN A 460 18.84 26.02 11.33
C GLN A 460 19.79 26.64 12.38
N PHE A 461 19.87 27.97 12.41
CA PHE A 461 20.84 28.78 13.16
C PHE A 461 22.31 28.64 12.75
N VAL A 462 22.58 28.15 11.53
CA VAL A 462 23.90 28.25 10.87
C VAL A 462 23.74 28.84 9.47
N ASP A 463 22.98 28.17 8.61
CA ASP A 463 22.74 28.58 7.21
C ASP A 463 21.47 29.44 7.08
N VAL A 464 20.50 29.26 7.99
CA VAL A 464 19.20 29.95 7.99
C VAL A 464 18.76 30.36 9.38
N PHE A 465 18.13 31.54 9.48
CA PHE A 465 17.72 32.19 10.73
C PHE A 465 16.25 32.65 10.66
N PRO A 466 15.61 32.96 11.81
CA PRO A 466 14.28 33.58 11.85
C PRO A 466 14.23 34.85 11.00
N THR A 467 13.17 35.02 10.21
CA THR A 467 12.95 36.27 9.44
C THR A 467 12.03 37.24 10.19
N THR A 468 12.13 37.22 11.52
CA THR A 468 11.45 38.14 12.44
C THR A 468 12.23 39.46 12.53
N PRO A 469 11.66 40.57 13.04
CA PRO A 469 12.33 41.87 13.08
C PRO A 469 13.68 41.91 13.80
N GLU A 470 13.94 40.97 14.72
CA GLU A 470 15.19 40.85 15.49
C GLU A 470 16.06 39.65 15.04
N ALA A 471 15.64 38.89 14.02
CA ALA A 471 16.18 37.57 13.68
C ALA A 471 16.19 36.54 14.84
N LYS A 472 15.30 36.73 15.83
CA LYS A 472 15.10 35.87 17.01
C LYS A 472 13.79 35.09 16.94
N VAL A 473 13.69 33.95 17.64
CA VAL A 473 12.42 33.22 17.82
C VAL A 473 11.51 34.03 18.75
N GLN A 474 10.34 34.44 18.29
CA GLN A 474 9.39 35.19 19.11
C GLN A 474 8.42 34.23 19.81
N LEU A 475 8.90 33.55 20.86
CA LEU A 475 8.19 32.49 21.60
C LEU A 475 6.81 32.91 22.11
N VAL A 476 6.67 34.20 22.43
CA VAL A 476 5.39 34.90 22.59
C VAL A 476 5.47 36.17 21.75
N SER A 477 4.62 36.31 20.72
CA SER A 477 4.65 37.45 19.79
C SER A 477 3.32 38.19 19.72
N ALA A 478 3.40 39.52 19.62
CA ALA A 478 2.23 40.40 19.65
C ALA A 478 1.24 40.14 18.49
N SER A 479 1.70 39.58 17.37
CA SER A 479 0.85 39.17 16.26
C SER A 479 0.00 37.94 16.58
N LEU A 480 0.56 36.95 17.29
CA LEU A 480 -0.18 35.76 17.73
C LEU A 480 -1.15 36.11 18.89
N GLU A 481 -0.76 37.01 19.79
CA GLU A 481 -1.65 37.50 20.85
C GLU A 481 -2.81 38.34 20.31
N ALA A 482 -2.58 39.14 19.26
CA ALA A 482 -3.66 39.88 18.60
C ALA A 482 -4.59 38.99 17.76
N GLU A 483 -4.15 37.80 17.35
CA GLU A 483 -4.99 36.82 16.64
C GLU A 483 -5.78 35.92 17.59
N SER A 484 -5.17 35.45 18.70
CA SER A 484 -5.87 34.62 19.69
C SER A 484 -6.76 35.46 20.60
N ALA A 485 -8.07 35.39 20.39
CA ALA A 485 -9.10 36.03 21.24
C ALA A 485 -9.10 35.58 22.73
N ARG A 486 -8.21 34.65 23.13
CA ARG A 486 -8.04 34.16 24.50
C ARG A 486 -6.58 34.23 24.99
N GLY A 487 -5.66 34.80 24.21
CA GLY A 487 -4.21 34.72 24.41
C GLY A 487 -3.61 33.42 23.88
N VAL A 488 -2.32 33.43 23.56
CA VAL A 488 -1.57 32.26 23.05
C VAL A 488 -1.28 31.28 24.20
N TYR A 489 -1.25 29.98 23.90
CA TYR A 489 -1.03 28.88 24.87
C TYR A 489 -2.14 28.67 25.90
N VAL A 490 -3.22 29.44 25.86
CA VAL A 490 -4.37 29.26 26.76
C VAL A 490 -5.23 28.08 26.28
N TYR A 491 -5.05 26.93 26.94
CA TYR A 491 -5.78 25.70 26.63
C TYR A 491 -7.29 25.84 26.91
N LEU A 492 -8.11 25.54 25.92
CA LEU A 492 -9.55 25.33 26.06
C LEU A 492 -9.83 23.83 26.14
N PRO A 493 -10.17 23.28 27.32
CA PRO A 493 -10.57 21.88 27.43
C PRO A 493 -11.80 21.59 26.57
N HIS A 494 -11.93 20.33 26.17
CA HIS A 494 -13.17 19.86 25.58
C HIS A 494 -14.19 19.61 26.69
N GLN A 495 -15.29 20.37 26.71
CA GLN A 495 -16.40 20.11 27.62
C GLN A 495 -16.98 18.71 27.32
N GLY A 496 -16.89 17.80 28.28
CA GLY A 496 -17.17 16.38 28.07
C GLY A 496 -18.62 16.11 27.68
N ASP A 497 -18.83 15.70 26.44
CA ASP A 497 -20.14 15.37 25.92
C ASP A 497 -20.55 13.94 26.33
N THR A 498 -21.59 13.83 27.16
CA THR A 498 -22.15 12.55 27.62
C THR A 498 -23.12 11.91 26.63
N LYS A 499 -23.60 12.68 25.64
CA LYS A 499 -24.46 12.24 24.53
C LYS A 499 -23.62 11.76 23.34
N PHE A 500 -22.44 12.36 23.13
CA PHE A 500 -21.52 12.04 22.05
C PHE A 500 -20.09 11.73 22.56
N PRO A 501 -19.89 10.61 23.28
CA PRO A 501 -18.65 10.35 24.03
C PRO A 501 -17.42 9.98 23.18
N LEU A 502 -17.55 9.77 21.87
CA LEU A 502 -16.42 9.38 21.00
C LEU A 502 -15.87 10.56 20.19
N ALA A 503 -14.56 10.77 20.26
CA ALA A 503 -13.85 11.72 19.40
C ALA A 503 -13.64 11.13 18.01
N LEU A 504 -14.26 11.69 16.97
CA LEU A 504 -14.08 11.26 15.59
C LEU A 504 -12.92 12.04 14.94
N ILE A 505 -11.79 11.37 14.68
CA ILE A 505 -10.68 11.97 13.93
C ILE A 505 -10.77 11.63 12.45
N SER A 506 -10.44 12.62 11.60
CA SER A 506 -10.57 12.52 10.14
C SER A 506 -9.21 12.58 9.43
N PRO A 507 -8.43 11.48 9.43
CA PRO A 507 -7.08 11.42 8.84
C PRO A 507 -7.11 11.25 7.32
N ALA A 508 -5.99 11.59 6.67
CA ALA A 508 -5.72 11.24 5.28
C ALA A 508 -5.40 9.75 5.10
N THR A 509 -5.48 9.26 3.86
CA THR A 509 -5.22 7.87 3.48
C THR A 509 -4.07 7.76 2.49
N SER A 510 -3.51 6.56 2.30
CA SER A 510 -2.64 6.26 1.15
C SER A 510 -3.42 5.93 -0.13
N ARG A 511 -4.66 6.43 -0.28
CA ARG A 511 -5.55 6.21 -1.45
C ARG A 511 -5.86 7.52 -2.18
N SER A 512 -5.98 8.62 -1.45
CA SER A 512 -6.51 9.90 -1.93
C SER A 512 -5.71 11.09 -1.41
N ILE A 513 -5.71 12.17 -2.18
CA ILE A 513 -5.17 13.48 -1.78
C ILE A 513 -6.38 14.36 -1.47
N ASN A 514 -6.78 14.39 -0.20
CA ASN A 514 -8.10 14.84 0.23
C ASN A 514 -9.19 14.05 -0.52
N SER A 515 -10.05 14.70 -1.32
CA SER A 515 -11.06 14.06 -2.17
C SER A 515 -10.60 13.75 -3.60
N THR A 516 -9.39 14.15 -3.98
CA THR A 516 -8.78 13.82 -5.28
C THR A 516 -8.25 12.39 -5.28
N LEU A 517 -8.46 11.64 -6.37
CA LEU A 517 -8.22 10.20 -6.52
C LEU A 517 -9.18 9.29 -5.75
N THR A 518 -10.03 9.82 -4.86
CA THR A 518 -11.09 9.04 -4.18
C THR A 518 -12.09 8.44 -5.19
N GLN A 519 -12.29 9.07 -6.36
CA GLN A 519 -13.12 8.54 -7.45
C GLN A 519 -12.56 7.27 -8.12
N LEU A 520 -11.39 6.78 -7.69
CA LEU A 520 -10.79 5.52 -8.11
C LEU A 520 -10.97 4.41 -7.05
N ASP A 521 -11.72 4.65 -5.97
CA ASP A 521 -11.84 3.77 -4.79
C ASP A 521 -13.30 3.52 -4.40
N ASP A 522 -14.05 2.81 -5.26
CA ASP A 522 -15.48 2.42 -5.10
C ASP A 522 -15.73 1.38 -3.99
N ARG A 523 -15.02 1.48 -2.88
CA ARG A 523 -15.25 0.69 -1.68
C ARG A 523 -16.09 1.52 -0.70
N PRO A 524 -17.11 0.94 -0.05
CA PRO A 524 -17.81 1.61 1.03
C PRO A 524 -16.85 2.09 2.12
N THR A 525 -17.16 3.25 2.70
CA THR A 525 -16.47 3.77 3.87
C THR A 525 -16.71 2.87 5.07
N MET A 526 -15.79 2.94 6.03
CA MET A 526 -15.89 2.27 7.32
C MET A 526 -15.52 3.26 8.41
N VAL A 527 -16.20 3.16 9.55
CA VAL A 527 -15.71 3.76 10.79
C VAL A 527 -14.86 2.72 11.51
N GLU A 528 -13.63 3.07 11.86
CA GLU A 528 -12.76 2.22 12.67
C GLU A 528 -12.86 2.66 14.14
N LEU A 529 -13.03 1.71 15.05
CA LEU A 529 -13.21 1.98 16.49
C LEU A 529 -12.48 0.95 17.36
N ASN A 530 -12.14 1.36 18.58
CA ASN A 530 -11.49 0.51 19.58
C ASN A 530 -12.35 -0.70 19.98
N ARG A 531 -11.71 -1.84 20.27
CA ARG A 531 -12.36 -3.09 20.69
C ARG A 531 -13.34 -2.94 21.86
N ASP A 532 -12.96 -2.18 22.88
CA ASP A 532 -13.74 -2.10 24.12
C ASP A 532 -14.90 -1.09 23.98
N ASP A 533 -14.72 -0.06 23.16
CA ASP A 533 -15.82 0.84 22.77
C ASP A 533 -16.84 0.15 21.86
N ALA A 534 -16.40 -0.75 20.98
CA ALA A 534 -17.26 -1.60 20.18
C ALA A 534 -18.03 -2.59 21.09
N GLY A 535 -17.34 -3.22 22.04
CA GLY A 535 -17.94 -4.13 23.03
C GLY A 535 -19.02 -3.46 23.87
N LYS A 536 -18.77 -2.25 24.39
CA LYS A 536 -19.74 -1.42 25.14
C LYS A 536 -21.02 -1.10 24.34
N ARG A 537 -20.96 -1.18 23.01
CA ARG A 537 -22.05 -0.86 22.06
C ARG A 537 -22.67 -2.10 21.41
N GLY A 538 -22.16 -3.30 21.71
CA GLY A 538 -22.59 -4.55 21.04
C GLY A 538 -22.21 -4.61 19.55
N ILE A 539 -21.17 -3.89 19.12
CA ILE A 539 -20.76 -3.78 17.72
C ILE A 539 -19.72 -4.86 17.39
N GLU A 540 -20.05 -5.76 16.45
CA GLU A 540 -19.12 -6.74 15.86
C GLU A 540 -18.39 -6.15 14.64
N ASP A 541 -17.26 -6.76 14.23
CA ASP A 541 -16.53 -6.33 13.03
C ASP A 541 -17.38 -6.51 11.75
N GLY A 542 -17.37 -5.48 10.88
CA GLY A 542 -18.18 -5.45 9.67
C GLY A 542 -19.68 -5.19 9.88
N ALA A 543 -20.16 -5.02 11.12
CA ALA A 543 -21.56 -4.67 11.41
C ALA A 543 -21.98 -3.33 10.77
N ARG A 544 -23.25 -3.19 10.38
CA ARG A 544 -23.79 -1.92 9.85
C ARG A 544 -24.13 -0.98 11.01
N VAL A 545 -23.55 0.22 10.98
CA VAL A 545 -23.61 1.20 12.07
C VAL A 545 -23.98 2.60 11.57
N ARG A 546 -24.64 3.34 12.47
CA ARG A 546 -24.95 4.75 12.34
C ARG A 546 -23.99 5.53 13.22
N VAL A 547 -23.12 6.32 12.60
CA VAL A 547 -22.22 7.27 13.27
C VAL A 547 -22.91 8.64 13.22
N TRP A 548 -23.29 9.24 14.34
CA TRP A 548 -24.18 10.40 14.33
C TRP A 548 -23.87 11.44 15.41
N ASN A 549 -24.29 12.68 15.13
CA ASN A 549 -24.41 13.77 16.09
C ASN A 549 -25.52 14.76 15.66
N ASP A 550 -25.61 15.92 16.30
CA ASP A 550 -26.65 16.92 15.99
C ASP A 550 -26.46 17.67 14.64
N LEU A 551 -25.33 17.45 13.93
CA LEU A 551 -25.08 18.02 12.59
C LEU A 551 -25.44 17.05 11.46
N GLY A 552 -25.46 15.73 11.73
CA GLY A 552 -25.71 14.71 10.72
C GLY A 552 -25.48 13.28 11.18
N GLU A 553 -25.58 12.35 10.24
CA GLU A 553 -25.39 10.92 10.46
C GLU A 553 -24.75 10.25 9.24
N VAL A 554 -23.88 9.26 9.45
CA VAL A 554 -23.22 8.49 8.39
C VAL A 554 -23.52 7.01 8.57
N HIS A 555 -24.19 6.43 7.58
CA HIS A 555 -24.47 4.99 7.54
C HIS A 555 -23.34 4.25 6.82
N CYS A 556 -22.67 3.35 7.53
CA CYS A 556 -21.49 2.65 7.06
C CYS A 556 -21.27 1.32 7.81
N ARG A 557 -20.10 0.69 7.64
CA ARG A 557 -19.72 -0.50 8.42
C ARG A 557 -18.67 -0.17 9.48
N ALA A 558 -18.80 -0.83 10.63
CA ALA A 558 -17.78 -0.85 11.67
C ALA A 558 -16.55 -1.64 11.21
N ARG A 559 -15.37 -1.17 11.59
CA ARG A 559 -14.17 -1.99 11.77
C ARG A 559 -13.76 -1.95 13.23
N VAL A 560 -13.64 -3.11 13.85
CA VAL A 560 -13.12 -3.23 15.22
C VAL A 560 -11.60 -3.36 15.16
N SER A 561 -10.89 -2.51 15.89
CA SER A 561 -9.43 -2.42 15.85
C SER A 561 -8.81 -2.34 17.24
N VAL A 562 -7.57 -2.84 17.35
CA VAL A 562 -6.69 -2.62 18.51
C VAL A 562 -5.68 -1.49 18.27
N ASP A 563 -5.51 -1.04 17.02
CA ASP A 563 -4.59 0.05 16.64
C ASP A 563 -5.14 1.46 16.98
N ILE A 564 -6.25 1.56 17.75
CA ILE A 564 -6.97 2.80 18.02
C ILE A 564 -7.22 2.91 19.52
N ARG A 565 -6.92 4.09 20.10
CA ARG A 565 -7.20 4.42 21.50
C ARG A 565 -8.71 4.35 21.82
N GLN A 566 -9.04 3.86 23.01
CA GLN A 566 -10.39 3.95 23.56
C GLN A 566 -10.86 5.42 23.69
N GLY A 567 -12.10 5.71 23.35
CA GLY A 567 -12.67 7.06 23.24
C GLY A 567 -12.46 7.72 21.88
N VAL A 568 -11.83 7.04 20.91
CA VAL A 568 -11.55 7.56 19.56
C VAL A 568 -12.17 6.67 18.49
N ALA A 569 -12.86 7.30 17.56
CA ALA A 569 -13.31 6.72 16.29
C ALA A 569 -12.53 7.35 15.13
N VAL A 570 -12.40 6.62 14.02
CA VAL A 570 -11.65 7.06 12.84
C VAL A 570 -12.50 6.87 11.59
N MET A 571 -12.71 7.95 10.83
CA MET A 571 -13.32 7.89 9.50
C MET A 571 -12.50 8.80 8.56
N PRO A 572 -12.02 8.33 7.39
CA PRO A 572 -11.13 9.12 6.55
C PRO A 572 -11.71 10.47 6.09
N LYS A 573 -10.87 11.51 5.97
CA LYS A 573 -11.27 12.76 5.29
C LYS A 573 -11.29 12.59 3.77
N GLY A 574 -12.08 13.41 3.08
CA GLY A 574 -12.12 13.44 1.61
C GLY A 574 -12.84 12.25 0.97
N LEU A 575 -13.73 11.60 1.73
CA LEU A 575 -14.70 10.64 1.21
C LEU A 575 -15.64 11.35 0.22
N TRP A 576 -16.09 10.61 -0.78
CA TRP A 576 -17.18 11.05 -1.66
C TRP A 576 -18.52 10.58 -1.12
N CYS A 577 -19.60 11.31 -1.42
CA CYS A 577 -20.97 10.95 -1.02
C CYS A 577 -21.34 9.52 -1.42
N ARG A 578 -20.84 9.02 -2.57
CA ARG A 578 -21.08 7.65 -3.06
C ARG A 578 -20.43 6.52 -2.24
N GLN A 579 -19.66 6.84 -1.19
CA GLN A 579 -18.98 5.85 -0.34
C GLN A 579 -19.74 5.52 0.96
N SER A 580 -20.76 6.26 1.36
CA SER A 580 -21.64 5.91 2.48
C SER A 580 -23.01 5.46 2.00
N GLU A 581 -23.76 4.76 2.87
CA GLU A 581 -25.09 4.24 2.52
C GLU A 581 -26.18 5.34 2.45
N ASN A 582 -25.90 6.54 2.97
CA ASN A 582 -26.85 7.67 3.05
C ASN A 582 -26.34 8.99 2.44
N GLY A 583 -25.22 8.98 1.72
CA GLY A 583 -24.67 10.16 1.02
C GLY A 583 -23.98 11.20 1.92
N GLN A 584 -23.93 11.00 3.24
CA GLN A 584 -23.22 11.85 4.19
C GLN A 584 -21.82 11.30 4.48
N THR A 585 -20.86 12.16 4.81
CA THR A 585 -19.45 11.80 5.04
C THR A 585 -18.98 12.24 6.44
N SER A 586 -17.71 12.00 6.79
CA SER A 586 -17.06 12.56 7.99
C SER A 586 -17.34 14.06 8.20
N ASN A 587 -17.51 14.81 7.11
CA ASN A 587 -17.72 16.24 7.13
C ASN A 587 -19.16 16.65 7.48
N ALA A 588 -20.14 15.75 7.41
CA ALA A 588 -21.49 15.99 7.90
C ALA A 588 -21.55 16.01 9.43
N LEU A 589 -20.60 15.33 10.07
CA LEU A 589 -20.45 15.24 11.53
C LEU A 589 -19.52 16.35 12.06
N ALA A 590 -18.59 16.84 11.23
CA ALA A 590 -17.58 17.80 11.65
C ALA A 590 -18.15 19.22 11.85
N PRO A 591 -17.87 19.88 12.99
CA PRO A 591 -18.34 21.23 13.26
C PRO A 591 -17.63 22.27 12.39
N ASP A 592 -18.33 23.36 12.08
CA ASP A 592 -17.82 24.56 11.40
C ASP A 592 -17.08 25.52 12.36
N THR A 593 -16.77 25.08 13.57
CA THR A 593 -15.96 25.84 14.54
C THR A 593 -14.50 26.01 14.09
N LEU A 594 -13.91 27.13 14.51
CA LEU A 594 -12.60 27.60 14.07
C LEU A 594 -11.55 27.52 15.18
N SER A 595 -10.29 27.28 14.82
CA SER A 595 -9.16 27.25 15.74
C SER A 595 -8.76 28.63 16.28
N ASP A 596 -8.09 28.61 17.42
CA ASP A 596 -7.50 29.77 18.13
C ASP A 596 -6.64 30.69 17.26
N LEU A 597 -5.75 30.13 16.43
CA LEU A 597 -4.93 30.87 15.45
C LEU A 597 -5.21 30.35 14.03
N GLY A 598 -4.98 31.18 13.01
CA GLY A 598 -5.19 30.86 11.60
C GLY A 598 -6.63 30.58 11.17
N LYS A 599 -7.59 30.56 12.12
CA LYS A 599 -9.03 30.36 11.92
C LYS A 599 -9.35 29.15 11.02
N GLY A 600 -8.62 28.05 11.26
CA GLY A 600 -8.73 26.77 10.54
C GLY A 600 -9.81 25.85 11.09
N ALA A 601 -10.09 24.75 10.40
CA ALA A 601 -11.22 23.88 10.71
C ALA A 601 -10.93 22.84 11.81
N CYS A 602 -11.76 22.83 12.84
CA CYS A 602 -11.66 21.95 14.01
C CYS A 602 -12.16 20.50 13.77
N PHE A 603 -11.72 19.85 12.69
CA PHE A 603 -12.18 18.50 12.31
C PHE A 603 -12.02 17.41 13.39
N ASN A 604 -11.10 17.55 14.34
CA ASN A 604 -10.85 16.60 15.44
C ASN A 604 -11.60 17.00 16.74
N ASP A 605 -12.26 18.16 16.78
CA ASP A 605 -13.26 18.49 17.81
C ASP A 605 -14.53 17.65 17.65
N THR A 606 -14.75 17.04 16.48
CA THR A 606 -15.93 16.23 16.17
C THR A 606 -16.21 15.20 17.26
N ARG A 607 -17.44 15.21 17.76
CA ARG A 607 -17.96 14.23 18.71
C ARG A 607 -19.13 13.49 18.08
N VAL A 608 -19.21 12.19 18.34
CA VAL A 608 -20.24 11.30 17.79
C VAL A 608 -20.67 10.26 18.82
N GLU A 609 -21.84 9.67 18.59
CA GLU A 609 -22.14 8.32 19.07
C GLU A 609 -22.25 7.36 17.87
N ILE A 610 -22.02 6.07 18.13
CA ILE A 610 -22.05 4.97 17.15
C ILE A 610 -22.97 3.88 17.67
N GLU A 611 -23.98 3.52 16.88
CA GLU A 611 -24.95 2.48 17.22
C GLU A 611 -25.19 1.54 16.03
N LEU A 612 -25.75 0.35 16.31
CA LEU A 612 -26.19 -0.57 15.26
C LEU A 612 -27.39 0.00 14.50
N VAL A 613 -27.38 -0.07 13.16
CA VAL A 613 -28.57 0.29 12.37
C VAL A 613 -29.70 -0.68 12.67
N SER A 614 -30.85 -0.18 13.12
CA SER A 614 -31.97 -0.95 13.66
C SER A 614 -32.79 -1.68 12.58
N GLY A 615 -32.19 -2.69 11.94
CA GLY A 615 -32.84 -3.53 10.94
C GLY A 615 -32.33 -4.98 10.95
N VAL A 616 -33.25 -5.94 11.19
CA VAL A 616 -33.04 -7.40 11.31
C VAL A 616 -32.48 -7.86 12.67
N ARG A 617 -33.38 -8.30 13.57
CA ARG A 617 -33.04 -9.27 14.62
C ARG A 617 -32.71 -10.63 13.98
N ARG A 618 -31.68 -11.31 14.49
CA ARG A 618 -31.14 -12.59 14.01
C ARG A 618 -32.18 -13.72 14.12
N ALA A 619 -32.85 -14.06 13.01
CA ALA A 619 -33.87 -15.11 12.97
C ALA A 619 -33.34 -16.40 12.29
N MET A 620 -33.08 -17.44 13.07
CA MET A 620 -32.83 -18.79 12.54
C MET A 620 -34.12 -19.40 11.97
N ARG A 621 -34.11 -19.91 10.72
CA ARG A 621 -35.04 -20.96 10.26
C ARG A 621 -34.52 -21.76 9.07
N ARG A 622 -35.17 -22.90 8.81
CA ARG A 622 -34.64 -24.08 8.07
C ARG A 622 -34.88 -24.03 6.55
N ARG A 623 -34.20 -24.94 5.82
CA ARG A 623 -34.29 -25.19 4.37
C ARG A 623 -35.70 -25.55 3.86
N ALA A 624 -35.94 -25.20 2.59
CA ALA A 624 -36.75 -25.94 1.60
C ALA A 624 -36.24 -25.60 0.16
N ALA A 625 -36.69 -26.32 -0.88
CA ALA A 625 -36.43 -26.10 -2.32
C ALA A 625 -37.77 -26.23 -3.10
N ILE A 626 -37.95 -26.28 -4.43
CA ILE A 626 -37.28 -26.76 -5.68
C ILE A 626 -37.92 -25.93 -6.85
N PRO A 627 -37.37 -25.64 -8.08
CA PRO A 627 -36.30 -26.28 -8.89
C PRO A 627 -35.22 -25.30 -9.45
N ASN A 628 -34.52 -25.69 -10.53
CA ASN A 628 -33.59 -24.88 -11.35
C ASN A 628 -34.28 -24.19 -12.55
N ALA A 629 -33.74 -23.03 -12.97
CA ALA A 629 -33.61 -22.63 -14.37
C ALA A 629 -32.46 -21.61 -14.53
N CYS A 630 -31.73 -21.66 -15.66
CA CYS A 630 -30.62 -20.77 -16.04
C CYS A 630 -30.81 -20.37 -17.52
N PRO A 631 -30.10 -19.39 -18.11
CA PRO A 631 -28.73 -18.95 -17.74
C PRO A 631 -28.44 -17.43 -17.73
N GLY A 632 -27.25 -17.07 -17.22
CA GLY A 632 -26.38 -16.10 -17.93
C GLY A 632 -26.25 -14.66 -17.40
N SER A 633 -25.47 -14.44 -16.33
CA SER A 633 -24.60 -13.25 -16.24
C SER A 633 -23.39 -13.52 -15.33
N LEU A 634 -22.17 -13.22 -15.78
CA LEU A 634 -20.93 -13.47 -15.03
C LEU A 634 -20.72 -12.41 -13.92
N GLY A 635 -20.59 -12.86 -12.67
CA GLY A 635 -20.40 -11.99 -11.51
C GLY A 635 -18.94 -11.56 -11.31
N ASN A 636 -18.70 -10.25 -11.24
CA ASN A 636 -17.34 -9.69 -11.06
C ASN A 636 -16.77 -9.94 -9.65
N VAL A 637 -15.74 -10.80 -9.55
CA VAL A 637 -14.91 -10.94 -8.34
C VAL A 637 -13.95 -9.75 -8.22
N ARG A 638 -14.16 -8.88 -7.24
CA ARG A 638 -13.33 -7.67 -7.02
C ARG A 638 -12.07 -7.96 -6.19
N LEU A 639 -10.89 -7.85 -6.83
CA LEU A 639 -9.57 -7.95 -6.20
C LEU A 639 -9.32 -6.88 -5.12
N THR A 640 -8.53 -7.20 -4.10
CA THR A 640 -8.19 -6.27 -3.01
C THR A 640 -6.80 -5.63 -3.16
N ARG A 641 -6.49 -4.61 -2.34
CA ARG A 641 -5.14 -4.03 -2.31
C ARG A 641 -4.06 -4.99 -1.83
N ARG A 642 -4.41 -6.10 -1.14
CA ARG A 642 -3.42 -7.12 -0.72
C ARG A 642 -2.79 -7.76 -1.95
N ASN A 643 -3.62 -8.14 -2.92
CA ASN A 643 -3.21 -8.72 -4.20
C ASN A 643 -2.33 -7.74 -5.02
N MET A 644 -2.69 -6.46 -5.11
CA MET A 644 -1.85 -5.48 -5.85
C MET A 644 -0.55 -5.09 -5.11
N ILE A 645 -0.48 -5.21 -3.78
CA ILE A 645 0.77 -5.06 -3.03
C ILE A 645 1.61 -6.35 -3.12
N GLN A 646 0.99 -7.52 -3.28
CA GLN A 646 1.71 -8.76 -3.62
C GLN A 646 2.31 -8.68 -5.03
N VAL A 647 1.66 -8.02 -6.01
CA VAL A 647 2.25 -7.80 -7.34
C VAL A 647 3.33 -6.69 -7.32
N GLY A 648 3.07 -5.56 -6.65
CA GLY A 648 4.03 -4.45 -6.56
C GLY A 648 5.20 -4.68 -5.60
N GLY A 649 5.07 -5.64 -4.67
CA GLY A 649 6.10 -5.97 -3.67
C GLY A 649 7.15 -6.98 -4.14
N LEU A 650 6.96 -7.59 -5.32
CA LEU A 650 7.92 -8.52 -5.93
C LEU A 650 9.18 -7.81 -6.47
N GLY A 651 9.16 -6.47 -6.59
CA GLY A 651 10.23 -5.66 -7.19
C GLY A 651 11.45 -5.39 -6.29
N MET A 652 11.96 -6.37 -5.53
CA MET A 652 13.24 -6.24 -4.80
C MET A 652 14.06 -7.55 -4.74
N MET A 653 15.15 -7.57 -5.52
CA MET A 653 16.30 -8.52 -5.63
C MET A 653 16.25 -9.60 -6.73
N GLY A 654 17.31 -9.63 -7.55
CA GLY A 654 17.53 -10.52 -8.72
C GLY A 654 16.92 -10.01 -10.04
N LEU A 655 17.65 -9.75 -11.12
CA LEU A 655 19.09 -9.79 -11.42
C LEU A 655 19.42 -8.67 -12.44
N GLY A 656 20.59 -8.03 -12.32
CA GLY A 656 21.20 -7.26 -13.43
C GLY A 656 22.17 -8.12 -14.25
N LEU A 657 22.76 -7.57 -15.32
CA LEU A 657 23.80 -8.27 -16.10
C LEU A 657 24.93 -8.84 -15.22
N PRO A 658 25.49 -8.11 -14.22
CA PRO A 658 26.49 -8.66 -13.30
C PRO A 658 25.98 -9.86 -12.51
N GLY A 659 24.72 -9.87 -12.06
CA GLY A 659 24.12 -10.99 -11.34
C GLY A 659 23.85 -12.20 -12.24
N LEU A 660 23.61 -11.99 -13.54
CA LEU A 660 23.55 -13.10 -14.50
C LEU A 660 24.94 -13.74 -14.68
N PHE A 661 25.99 -12.93 -14.82
CA PHE A 661 27.37 -13.43 -14.87
C PHE A 661 27.82 -14.07 -13.55
N GLU A 662 27.36 -13.57 -12.40
CA GLU A 662 27.65 -14.16 -11.08
C GLU A 662 26.93 -15.52 -10.91
N ALA A 663 25.66 -15.63 -11.34
CA ALA A 663 24.96 -16.92 -11.40
C ALA A 663 25.60 -17.90 -12.39
N GLN A 664 26.07 -17.43 -13.54
CA GLN A 664 26.84 -18.23 -14.50
C GLN A 664 28.18 -18.68 -13.91
N ALA A 665 28.92 -17.80 -13.24
CA ALA A 665 30.19 -18.10 -12.58
C ALA A 665 30.02 -19.07 -11.39
N VAL A 666 28.90 -18.99 -10.65
CA VAL A 666 28.54 -20.02 -9.66
C VAL A 666 28.27 -21.35 -10.35
N ALA A 667 27.44 -21.40 -11.40
CA ALA A 667 27.15 -22.63 -12.12
C ALA A 667 28.42 -23.29 -12.72
N GLU A 668 29.28 -22.51 -13.38
CA GLU A 668 30.56 -22.96 -13.93
C GLU A 668 31.58 -23.35 -12.84
N GLY A 669 31.61 -22.59 -11.73
CA GLY A 669 32.52 -22.80 -10.60
C GLY A 669 32.18 -24.01 -9.71
N THR A 670 30.95 -24.55 -9.79
CA THR A 670 30.56 -25.75 -9.01
C THR A 670 31.27 -27.04 -9.45
N GLY A 671 31.77 -27.10 -10.68
CA GLY A 671 32.38 -28.31 -11.27
C GLY A 671 31.42 -29.49 -11.47
N LEU A 672 30.11 -29.33 -11.23
CA LEU A 672 29.15 -30.43 -11.11
C LEU A 672 28.18 -30.44 -12.31
N ALA A 673 28.44 -31.33 -13.28
CA ALA A 673 27.72 -31.35 -14.55
C ALA A 673 26.23 -31.76 -14.40
N PRO A 674 25.27 -30.94 -14.89
CA PRO A 674 23.84 -31.20 -14.71
C PRO A 674 23.33 -32.35 -15.59
N ARG A 675 22.81 -33.40 -14.94
CA ARG A 675 22.11 -34.54 -15.57
C ARG A 675 20.67 -34.19 -15.97
N ALA A 676 20.03 -33.28 -15.24
CA ALA A 676 18.73 -32.70 -15.54
C ALA A 676 18.81 -31.18 -15.79
N ASP A 677 17.97 -30.67 -16.68
CA ASP A 677 17.78 -29.23 -16.92
C ASP A 677 16.60 -28.65 -16.17
N ALA A 678 15.67 -29.50 -15.74
CA ALA A 678 14.44 -29.12 -15.07
C ALA A 678 13.88 -30.24 -14.17
N CYS A 679 12.93 -29.89 -13.30
CA CYS A 679 12.26 -30.82 -12.40
C CYS A 679 10.74 -30.57 -12.31
N ILE A 680 9.95 -31.64 -12.26
CA ILE A 680 8.51 -31.62 -11.93
C ILE A 680 8.33 -32.37 -10.61
N ILE A 681 7.94 -31.66 -9.57
CA ILE A 681 7.57 -32.27 -8.28
C ILE A 681 6.06 -32.46 -8.27
N ILE A 682 5.58 -33.70 -8.13
CA ILE A 682 4.17 -34.01 -7.84
C ILE A 682 4.08 -34.27 -6.33
N PHE A 683 3.58 -33.29 -5.59
CA PHE A 683 3.57 -33.31 -4.13
C PHE A 683 2.21 -33.77 -3.60
N LEU A 684 2.13 -35.02 -3.17
CA LEU A 684 0.95 -35.70 -2.63
C LEU A 684 0.73 -35.29 -1.16
N ASN A 685 0.33 -34.02 -0.95
CA ASN A 685 0.24 -33.41 0.38
C ASN A 685 -0.75 -34.16 1.29
N GLY A 686 -0.28 -34.55 2.47
CA GLY A 686 -1.02 -35.31 3.46
C GLY A 686 -0.58 -36.76 3.60
N GLY A 687 0.65 -37.12 3.22
CA GLY A 687 1.24 -38.44 3.46
C GLY A 687 0.50 -39.61 2.77
N PRO A 688 0.83 -39.93 1.51
CA PRO A 688 0.17 -40.99 0.75
C PRO A 688 0.42 -42.37 1.37
N SER A 689 -0.59 -43.25 1.32
CA SER A 689 -0.48 -44.59 1.92
C SER A 689 0.40 -45.51 1.09
N HIS A 690 1.67 -45.67 1.49
CA HIS A 690 2.64 -46.54 0.82
C HIS A 690 2.15 -47.99 0.74
N LEU A 691 1.51 -48.46 1.81
CA LEU A 691 0.92 -49.79 1.96
C LEU A 691 -0.22 -50.11 0.98
N ASP A 692 -0.92 -49.09 0.52
CA ASP A 692 -2.09 -49.23 -0.36
C ASP A 692 -1.79 -48.74 -1.81
N MET A 693 -0.52 -48.45 -2.10
CA MET A 693 -0.01 -47.93 -3.39
C MET A 693 1.17 -48.76 -3.94
N TRP A 694 2.35 -48.66 -3.32
CA TRP A 694 3.63 -49.11 -3.89
C TRP A 694 4.45 -50.08 -3.03
N ASP A 695 4.11 -50.27 -1.76
CA ASP A 695 4.81 -51.20 -0.87
C ASP A 695 3.81 -52.07 -0.10
N MET A 696 2.93 -52.71 -0.88
CA MET A 696 1.86 -53.56 -0.37
C MET A 696 2.39 -54.76 0.42
N LYS A 697 1.67 -55.13 1.47
CA LYS A 697 1.96 -56.30 2.32
C LYS A 697 0.79 -57.30 2.26
N PRO A 698 0.55 -58.00 1.13
CA PRO A 698 -0.61 -58.90 0.99
C PRO A 698 -0.60 -60.07 2.00
N ASP A 699 0.59 -60.50 2.41
CA ASP A 699 0.81 -61.55 3.41
C ASP A 699 0.74 -61.05 4.87
N ALA A 700 0.54 -59.75 5.10
CA ALA A 700 0.39 -59.22 6.45
C ALA A 700 -0.97 -59.61 7.06
N PRO A 701 -1.10 -59.61 8.41
CA PRO A 701 -2.37 -59.88 9.08
C PRO A 701 -3.53 -58.99 8.62
N GLU A 702 -4.74 -59.49 8.81
CA GLU A 702 -5.97 -58.71 8.67
C GLU A 702 -5.93 -57.50 9.62
N GLY A 703 -6.40 -56.35 9.13
CA GLY A 703 -6.24 -55.05 9.81
C GLY A 703 -4.89 -54.36 9.57
N ILE A 704 -3.88 -55.05 9.01
CA ILE A 704 -2.64 -54.43 8.53
C ILE A 704 -2.65 -54.30 7.00
N ARG A 705 -2.87 -55.42 6.29
CA ARG A 705 -3.02 -55.41 4.83
C ARG A 705 -4.24 -54.60 4.39
N GLY A 706 -4.11 -53.92 3.27
CA GLY A 706 -5.18 -53.10 2.69
C GLY A 706 -6.28 -53.91 2.00
N GLU A 707 -7.33 -53.22 1.55
CA GLU A 707 -8.47 -53.78 0.80
C GLU A 707 -8.16 -54.04 -0.70
N PHE A 708 -7.05 -53.51 -1.22
CA PHE A 708 -6.64 -53.61 -2.62
C PHE A 708 -5.80 -54.86 -2.89
N SER A 709 -5.89 -55.39 -4.11
CA SER A 709 -5.08 -56.54 -4.57
C SER A 709 -3.76 -56.09 -5.17
N PRO A 710 -2.68 -56.88 -5.07
CA PRO A 710 -1.42 -56.61 -5.77
C PRO A 710 -1.51 -57.02 -7.25
N ILE A 711 -1.11 -56.13 -8.15
CA ILE A 711 -0.91 -56.41 -9.58
C ILE A 711 0.59 -56.44 -9.92
N ALA A 712 0.96 -57.26 -10.91
CA ALA A 712 2.32 -57.30 -11.44
C ALA A 712 2.64 -56.03 -12.24
N THR A 713 3.88 -55.55 -12.12
CA THR A 713 4.38 -54.38 -12.87
C THR A 713 5.28 -54.81 -14.03
N SER A 714 5.68 -53.85 -14.86
CA SER A 714 6.74 -54.05 -15.87
C SER A 714 8.13 -54.31 -15.26
N VAL A 715 8.30 -54.21 -13.93
CA VAL A 715 9.52 -54.60 -13.21
C VAL A 715 9.31 -56.00 -12.63
N SER A 716 10.07 -56.97 -13.12
CA SER A 716 9.92 -58.38 -12.75
C SER A 716 10.07 -58.59 -11.24
N GLY A 717 9.08 -59.21 -10.61
CA GLY A 717 9.05 -59.48 -9.17
C GLY A 717 8.58 -58.30 -8.30
N TYR A 718 8.23 -57.15 -8.89
CA TYR A 718 7.66 -56.01 -8.17
C TYR A 718 6.17 -55.83 -8.47
N GLN A 719 5.40 -55.49 -7.42
CA GLN A 719 3.94 -55.38 -7.45
C GLN A 719 3.48 -54.06 -6.82
N VAL A 720 2.36 -53.54 -7.33
CA VAL A 720 1.69 -52.33 -6.84
C VAL A 720 0.18 -52.57 -6.71
N SER A 721 -0.55 -51.59 -6.19
CA SER A 721 -2.00 -51.62 -6.03
C SER A 721 -2.75 -51.80 -7.35
N ASP A 722 -3.80 -52.63 -7.35
CA ASP A 722 -4.75 -52.79 -8.48
C ASP A 722 -5.44 -51.48 -8.89
N GLN A 723 -5.35 -50.44 -8.05
CA GLN A 723 -5.78 -49.06 -8.32
C GLN A 723 -4.76 -48.21 -9.10
N LEU A 724 -3.58 -48.74 -9.44
CA LEU A 724 -2.53 -48.08 -10.25
C LEU A 724 -2.20 -48.84 -11.55
N PRO A 725 -3.21 -49.22 -12.38
CA PRO A 725 -3.00 -50.12 -13.52
C PRO A 725 -2.17 -49.52 -14.66
N ARG A 726 -2.21 -48.20 -14.89
CA ARG A 726 -1.40 -47.57 -15.95
C ARG A 726 0.04 -47.45 -15.49
N LEU A 727 0.28 -47.02 -14.26
CA LEU A 727 1.61 -46.83 -13.70
C LEU A 727 2.34 -48.18 -13.57
N ALA A 728 1.60 -49.25 -13.25
CA ALA A 728 2.13 -50.62 -13.24
C ALA A 728 2.81 -51.02 -14.56
N THR A 729 2.29 -50.59 -15.72
CA THR A 729 2.94 -50.86 -17.02
C THR A 729 4.18 -50.00 -17.30
N GLN A 730 4.33 -48.88 -16.59
CA GLN A 730 5.42 -47.91 -16.81
C GLN A 730 6.48 -47.91 -15.71
N MET A 731 6.38 -48.78 -14.69
CA MET A 731 7.36 -48.87 -13.60
C MET A 731 8.81 -49.08 -14.06
N HIS A 732 9.02 -49.63 -15.26
CA HIS A 732 10.34 -49.77 -15.87
C HIS A 732 11.03 -48.41 -16.13
N ARG A 733 10.28 -47.30 -16.24
CA ARG A 733 10.81 -45.94 -16.41
C ARG A 733 11.18 -45.26 -15.09
N ALA A 734 10.85 -45.86 -13.95
CA ALA A 734 10.86 -45.22 -12.64
C ALA A 734 11.71 -45.97 -11.61
N THR A 735 12.11 -45.25 -10.57
CA THR A 735 12.71 -45.77 -9.34
C THR A 735 11.74 -45.56 -8.18
N VAL A 736 11.54 -46.58 -7.35
CA VAL A 736 10.75 -46.47 -6.11
C VAL A 736 11.66 -46.62 -4.90
N VAL A 737 11.64 -45.64 -4.00
CA VAL A 737 12.32 -45.71 -2.70
C VAL A 737 11.29 -46.14 -1.66
N ARG A 738 11.54 -47.26 -0.95
CA ARG A 738 10.58 -47.86 0.02
C ARG A 738 11.04 -47.80 1.48
N SER A 739 12.02 -46.97 1.76
CA SER A 739 12.79 -46.94 3.02
C SER A 739 12.92 -45.54 3.61
N MET A 740 12.01 -44.62 3.24
CA MET A 740 12.03 -43.23 3.71
C MET A 740 11.56 -43.12 5.16
N HIS A 741 12.20 -42.28 5.97
CA HIS A 741 11.77 -41.92 7.33
C HIS A 741 12.27 -40.53 7.77
N HIS A 742 11.67 -39.97 8.82
CA HIS A 742 12.17 -38.81 9.57
C HIS A 742 11.59 -38.75 10.99
N ASN A 743 12.01 -37.77 11.81
CA ASN A 743 11.65 -37.69 13.23
C ASN A 743 10.39 -36.86 13.53
N ILE A 744 9.96 -35.99 12.61
CA ILE A 744 8.74 -35.17 12.72
C ILE A 744 7.52 -36.10 12.69
N ASN A 745 6.71 -36.18 13.74
CA ASN A 745 5.67 -37.20 13.88
C ASN A 745 4.28 -36.71 13.43
N ASN A 746 3.71 -35.70 14.10
CA ASN A 746 2.29 -35.31 13.92
C ASN A 746 2.09 -33.92 13.27
N ALA A 747 3.08 -33.41 12.52
CA ALA A 747 3.09 -32.02 12.06
C ALA A 747 3.29 -31.88 10.55
N HIS A 748 2.20 -31.93 9.76
CA HIS A 748 2.21 -31.71 8.30
C HIS A 748 3.07 -30.51 7.89
N ALA A 749 2.91 -29.34 8.53
CA ALA A 749 3.66 -28.13 8.18
C ALA A 749 5.19 -28.34 8.27
N ALA A 750 5.69 -29.04 9.29
CA ALA A 750 7.11 -29.32 9.44
C ALA A 750 7.57 -30.46 8.50
N ALA A 751 6.76 -31.50 8.32
CA ALA A 751 7.09 -32.64 7.46
C ALA A 751 7.15 -32.25 5.97
N VAL A 752 6.21 -31.41 5.50
CA VAL A 752 6.22 -30.78 4.18
C VAL A 752 7.49 -29.94 3.97
N TYR A 753 7.91 -29.18 4.97
CA TYR A 753 9.15 -28.41 4.92
C TYR A 753 10.39 -29.30 4.79
N ALA A 754 10.47 -30.39 5.56
CA ALA A 754 11.55 -31.35 5.44
C ALA A 754 11.56 -32.05 4.07
N ALA A 755 10.40 -32.48 3.57
CA ALA A 755 10.24 -33.14 2.28
C ALA A 755 10.64 -32.25 1.08
N LEU A 756 10.41 -30.94 1.15
CA LEU A 756 10.73 -30.00 0.07
C LEU A 756 12.12 -29.34 0.21
N THR A 757 12.62 -29.08 1.42
CA THR A 757 13.87 -28.33 1.65
C THR A 757 15.03 -29.18 2.19
N GLY A 758 14.79 -30.46 2.48
CA GLY A 758 15.77 -31.36 3.11
C GLY A 758 16.00 -31.13 4.60
N HIS A 759 15.42 -30.08 5.19
CA HIS A 759 15.72 -29.63 6.54
C HIS A 759 14.64 -29.99 7.57
N ASP A 760 15.06 -30.60 8.67
CA ASP A 760 14.20 -30.79 9.85
C ASP A 760 14.13 -29.48 10.67
N ARG A 761 12.93 -29.03 11.01
CA ARG A 761 12.66 -27.86 11.90
C ARG A 761 12.07 -28.28 13.25
N GLY A 762 12.15 -29.55 13.59
CA GLY A 762 11.41 -30.19 14.69
C GLY A 762 9.91 -30.14 14.46
N GLU A 763 9.13 -30.48 15.48
CA GLU A 763 7.66 -30.40 15.45
C GLU A 763 7.11 -28.96 15.52
N ILE A 764 7.91 -27.96 15.12
CA ILE A 764 7.54 -26.55 15.10
C ILE A 764 6.60 -26.29 13.92
N GLY A 765 5.29 -26.40 14.18
CA GLY A 765 4.23 -25.91 13.31
C GLY A 765 4.28 -24.39 13.10
N GLY A 766 3.18 -23.82 12.62
CA GLY A 766 3.14 -22.44 12.14
C GLY A 766 3.64 -22.30 10.71
N GLY A 767 3.04 -21.36 9.98
CA GLY A 767 3.29 -21.17 8.55
C GLY A 767 4.68 -20.63 8.18
N ALA A 768 4.84 -20.43 6.86
CA ALA A 768 6.08 -19.98 6.22
C ALA A 768 6.62 -18.65 6.79
N LYS A 769 7.95 -18.58 6.98
CA LYS A 769 8.68 -17.43 7.52
C LYS A 769 9.73 -16.93 6.51
N PRO A 770 10.06 -15.62 6.48
CA PRO A 770 11.17 -15.07 5.69
C PRO A 770 12.58 -15.55 6.10
N THR A 771 12.68 -16.45 7.07
CA THR A 771 13.92 -17.07 7.57
C THR A 771 13.92 -18.58 7.39
N ASP A 772 12.87 -19.16 6.81
CA ASP A 772 12.83 -20.58 6.43
C ASP A 772 13.77 -20.81 5.23
N ASN A 773 14.17 -22.06 5.00
CA ASN A 773 14.98 -22.43 3.85
C ASN A 773 14.18 -22.39 2.54
N PRO A 774 14.81 -22.01 1.40
CA PRO A 774 14.14 -21.86 0.13
C PRO A 774 13.67 -23.20 -0.46
N ALA A 775 12.60 -23.14 -1.26
CA ALA A 775 12.20 -24.25 -2.13
C ALA A 775 13.27 -24.51 -3.22
N PRO A 776 13.45 -25.75 -3.72
CA PRO A 776 14.44 -26.05 -4.76
C PRO A 776 14.26 -25.25 -6.06
N GLY A 777 13.02 -24.87 -6.40
CA GLY A 777 12.73 -24.00 -7.53
C GLY A 777 13.17 -22.55 -7.32
N SER A 778 13.10 -22.05 -6.09
CA SER A 778 13.63 -20.73 -5.70
C SER A 778 15.15 -20.69 -5.83
N VAL A 779 15.83 -21.76 -5.40
CA VAL A 779 17.28 -21.93 -5.53
C VAL A 779 17.69 -21.98 -7.01
N LEU A 780 17.04 -22.83 -7.81
CA LEU A 780 17.23 -22.88 -9.27
C LEU A 780 17.02 -21.51 -9.94
N SER A 781 16.04 -20.73 -9.47
CA SER A 781 15.75 -19.39 -10.00
C SER A 781 16.90 -18.40 -9.78
N GLN A 782 17.73 -18.60 -8.76
CA GLN A 782 18.94 -17.82 -8.51
C GLN A 782 20.17 -18.41 -9.21
N VAL A 783 20.46 -19.71 -9.04
CA VAL A 783 21.77 -20.30 -9.43
C VAL A 783 21.81 -20.91 -10.83
N ARG A 784 20.66 -21.28 -11.41
CA ARG A 784 20.54 -21.79 -12.80
C ARG A 784 19.27 -21.23 -13.49
N PRO A 785 19.11 -19.90 -13.65
CA PRO A 785 17.90 -19.33 -14.26
C PRO A 785 17.60 -19.88 -15.69
N PRO A 786 16.36 -19.74 -16.18
CA PRO A 786 16.01 -20.01 -17.57
C PRO A 786 16.84 -19.19 -18.57
N VAL A 787 17.26 -19.82 -19.66
CA VAL A 787 17.95 -19.15 -20.78
C VAL A 787 16.97 -18.32 -21.63
N ARG A 788 15.71 -18.78 -21.73
CA ARG A 788 14.60 -18.06 -22.38
C ARG A 788 13.91 -17.13 -21.37
N PRO A 789 13.28 -16.02 -21.80
CA PRO A 789 12.46 -15.18 -20.93
C PRO A 789 11.13 -15.87 -20.63
N VAL A 790 11.17 -16.82 -19.68
CA VAL A 790 10.01 -17.56 -19.14
C VAL A 790 10.10 -17.61 -17.61
N VAL A 791 8.97 -17.90 -16.95
CA VAL A 791 8.92 -17.97 -15.48
C VAL A 791 9.81 -19.10 -14.95
N PRO A 792 10.67 -18.86 -13.93
CA PRO A 792 11.70 -19.82 -13.54
C PRO A 792 11.17 -20.93 -12.63
N HIS A 793 10.23 -20.60 -11.75
CA HIS A 793 9.57 -21.53 -10.83
C HIS A 793 8.06 -21.25 -10.77
N VAL A 794 7.25 -22.31 -10.82
CA VAL A 794 5.79 -22.25 -10.79
C VAL A 794 5.26 -23.26 -9.76
N THR A 795 4.17 -22.92 -9.07
CA THR A 795 3.43 -23.84 -8.20
C THR A 795 1.94 -23.86 -8.58
N LEU A 796 1.41 -25.07 -8.72
CA LEU A 796 0.06 -25.41 -9.21
C LEU A 796 -0.62 -26.39 -8.25
N PRO A 797 -1.95 -26.54 -8.25
CA PRO A 797 -2.96 -25.50 -8.39
C PRO A 797 -3.22 -24.77 -7.05
N TYR A 798 -2.50 -25.12 -5.96
CA TYR A 798 -2.86 -24.74 -4.60
C TYR A 798 -1.68 -24.31 -3.72
N ILE A 799 -1.91 -23.26 -2.91
CA ILE A 799 -1.08 -22.93 -1.73
C ILE A 799 -1.63 -23.73 -0.55
N THR A 800 -0.90 -24.73 -0.07
CA THR A 800 -1.30 -25.53 1.10
C THR A 800 -1.17 -24.74 2.40
N LYS A 801 -1.95 -25.13 3.41
CA LYS A 801 -2.06 -24.43 4.69
C LYS A 801 -2.01 -25.39 5.87
N GLU A 802 -1.77 -24.84 7.05
CA GLU A 802 -1.91 -25.54 8.32
C GLU A 802 -3.40 -25.65 8.71
N GLY A 803 -4.12 -26.50 7.97
CA GLY A 803 -5.59 -26.57 7.99
C GLY A 803 -6.26 -25.49 7.13
N ALA A 804 -7.52 -25.69 6.77
CA ALA A 804 -8.24 -24.91 5.74
C ALA A 804 -8.21 -23.37 5.92
N ALA A 805 -8.18 -22.91 7.17
CA ALA A 805 -8.12 -21.50 7.55
C ALA A 805 -6.74 -21.03 8.09
N GLY A 806 -5.75 -21.93 8.14
CA GLY A 806 -4.42 -21.66 8.69
C GLY A 806 -3.52 -20.82 7.76
N PRO A 807 -2.31 -20.46 8.24
CA PRO A 807 -1.29 -19.82 7.42
C PRO A 807 -0.75 -20.80 6.35
N PRO A 808 -0.13 -20.29 5.27
CA PRO A 808 0.54 -21.13 4.25
C PRO A 808 1.62 -22.03 4.86
N GLN A 809 1.71 -23.28 4.41
CA GLN A 809 2.76 -24.21 4.86
C GLN A 809 4.16 -23.73 4.42
N PRO A 810 5.19 -23.88 5.26
CA PRO A 810 6.59 -23.66 4.88
C PRO A 810 7.05 -24.66 3.81
N GLY A 811 8.12 -24.33 3.08
CA GLY A 811 8.77 -25.20 2.08
C GLY A 811 8.42 -24.93 0.61
N PHE A 812 7.36 -24.17 0.33
CA PHE A 812 6.95 -23.75 -1.03
C PHE A 812 7.42 -22.34 -1.44
N PHE A 813 8.29 -21.69 -0.66
CA PHE A 813 8.61 -20.27 -0.77
C PHE A 813 10.13 -20.04 -0.86
N GLY A 814 10.55 -18.85 -1.30
CA GLY A 814 11.94 -18.43 -1.44
C GLY A 814 12.68 -18.18 -0.12
N GLY A 815 12.01 -18.28 1.03
CA GLY A 815 12.67 -18.33 2.34
C GLY A 815 13.61 -17.14 2.60
N TYR A 816 14.82 -17.42 3.08
CA TYR A 816 15.86 -16.42 3.33
C TYR A 816 16.42 -15.73 2.07
N LEU A 817 16.22 -16.29 0.86
CA LEU A 817 16.51 -15.60 -0.41
C LEU A 817 15.51 -14.44 -0.64
N GLY A 818 14.31 -14.58 -0.07
CA GLY A 818 13.23 -13.60 -0.13
C GLY A 818 12.28 -13.79 -1.31
N GLY A 819 11.07 -13.23 -1.18
CA GLY A 819 9.95 -13.51 -2.09
C GLY A 819 10.07 -13.03 -3.55
N ALA A 820 11.20 -12.47 -3.97
CA ALA A 820 11.51 -12.33 -5.40
C ALA A 820 11.83 -13.68 -6.07
N TYR A 821 12.21 -14.69 -5.26
CA TYR A 821 12.38 -16.07 -5.68
C TYR A 821 11.20 -16.98 -5.27
N ASP A 822 10.07 -16.43 -4.83
CA ASP A 822 8.83 -17.21 -4.65
C ASP A 822 8.34 -17.73 -6.02
N PRO A 823 7.73 -18.93 -6.09
CA PRO A 823 7.11 -19.41 -7.33
C PRO A 823 5.97 -18.51 -7.78
N LEU A 824 5.73 -18.47 -9.09
CA LEU A 824 4.45 -18.02 -9.61
C LEU A 824 3.37 -19.04 -9.20
N PHE A 825 2.50 -18.66 -8.28
CA PHE A 825 1.34 -19.47 -7.90
C PHE A 825 0.22 -19.30 -8.93
N VAL A 826 -0.16 -20.41 -9.58
CA VAL A 826 -1.26 -20.46 -10.54
C VAL A 826 -2.41 -21.23 -9.90
N LEU A 827 -3.50 -20.53 -9.59
CA LEU A 827 -4.57 -21.01 -8.69
C LEU A 827 -5.94 -21.19 -9.37
N ASN A 828 -6.00 -21.00 -10.69
CA ASN A 828 -7.19 -21.27 -11.50
C ASN A 828 -7.11 -22.70 -12.06
N ASP A 829 -8.26 -23.35 -12.28
CA ASP A 829 -8.31 -24.72 -12.82
C ASP A 829 -7.92 -24.78 -14.31
N PRO A 830 -6.82 -25.46 -14.73
CA PRO A 830 -6.44 -25.58 -16.14
C PRO A 830 -7.37 -26.48 -16.98
N ASN A 831 -8.40 -27.08 -16.35
CA ASN A 831 -9.49 -27.79 -17.01
C ASN A 831 -10.69 -26.87 -17.35
N ASP A 832 -10.76 -25.66 -16.80
CA ASP A 832 -11.82 -24.69 -17.13
C ASP A 832 -11.63 -24.17 -18.57
N PRO A 833 -12.65 -24.19 -19.46
CA PRO A 833 -12.54 -23.62 -20.81
C PRO A 833 -12.28 -22.11 -20.84
N ALA A 834 -12.53 -21.39 -19.72
CA ALA A 834 -12.18 -19.99 -19.53
C ALA A 834 -10.82 -19.79 -18.81
N PHE A 835 -9.98 -20.83 -18.67
CA PHE A 835 -8.68 -20.75 -18.00
C PHE A 835 -7.78 -19.67 -18.62
N VAL A 836 -7.45 -18.69 -17.80
CA VAL A 836 -6.45 -17.65 -18.04
C VAL A 836 -5.63 -17.44 -16.76
N VAL A 837 -4.45 -16.85 -16.90
CA VAL A 837 -3.64 -16.35 -15.79
C VAL A 837 -3.77 -14.81 -15.76
N PRO A 838 -4.60 -14.23 -14.87
CA PRO A 838 -4.82 -12.78 -14.81
C PRO A 838 -3.54 -11.96 -14.61
N GLU A 839 -2.57 -12.51 -13.90
CA GLU A 839 -1.26 -11.92 -13.59
C GLU A 839 -0.41 -11.70 -14.85
N LEU A 840 -0.64 -12.48 -15.91
CA LEU A 840 0.02 -12.38 -17.22
C LEU A 840 -0.89 -11.73 -18.28
N SER A 841 -2.10 -11.32 -17.91
CA SER A 841 -3.11 -10.76 -18.81
C SER A 841 -3.06 -9.23 -18.82
N LEU A 842 -2.74 -8.63 -19.96
CA LEU A 842 -2.79 -7.17 -20.11
C LEU A 842 -4.22 -6.65 -19.91
N ARG A 843 -4.38 -5.62 -19.07
CA ARG A 843 -5.68 -4.98 -18.84
C ARG A 843 -6.21 -4.37 -20.14
N ALA A 844 -7.52 -4.52 -20.37
CA ALA A 844 -8.21 -3.92 -21.51
C ALA A 844 -7.86 -2.42 -21.65
N GLY A 845 -7.45 -2.01 -22.85
CA GLY A 845 -6.94 -0.65 -23.14
C GLY A 845 -5.43 -0.44 -22.98
N VAL A 846 -4.66 -1.48 -22.63
CA VAL A 846 -3.18 -1.46 -22.67
C VAL A 846 -2.70 -2.40 -23.77
N THR A 847 -2.29 -1.84 -24.91
CA THR A 847 -1.54 -2.57 -25.96
C THR A 847 -0.08 -2.74 -25.56
N LEU A 848 0.60 -3.76 -26.10
CA LEU A 848 2.06 -3.94 -25.94
C LEU A 848 2.83 -2.68 -26.37
N ASP A 849 2.44 -2.13 -27.51
CA ASP A 849 2.92 -0.89 -28.11
C ASP A 849 2.75 0.38 -27.22
N ARG A 850 1.84 0.34 -26.25
CA ARG A 850 1.65 1.39 -25.21
C ARG A 850 2.45 1.11 -23.94
N LEU A 851 2.87 -0.14 -23.74
CA LEU A 851 3.71 -0.58 -22.63
C LEU A 851 5.19 -0.32 -22.95
N ASP A 852 5.61 -0.63 -24.18
CA ASP A 852 6.93 -0.33 -24.74
C ASP A 852 7.22 1.18 -24.73
N ARG A 853 6.33 2.01 -25.31
CA ARG A 853 6.45 3.48 -25.24
C ARG A 853 6.49 4.06 -23.82
N ARG A 854 5.97 3.34 -22.82
CA ARG A 854 6.12 3.71 -21.40
C ARG A 854 7.48 3.32 -20.83
N GLN A 855 8.03 2.18 -21.23
CA GLN A 855 9.39 1.79 -20.85
C GLN A 855 10.42 2.74 -21.46
N GLN A 856 10.26 3.13 -22.73
CA GLN A 856 11.10 4.13 -23.40
C GLN A 856 11.09 5.46 -22.64
N LEU A 857 9.90 5.96 -22.29
CA LEU A 857 9.76 7.19 -21.49
C LEU A 857 10.43 7.04 -20.10
N PHE A 858 10.24 5.91 -19.43
CA PHE A 858 10.85 5.64 -18.12
C PHE A 858 12.39 5.60 -18.20
N ASN A 859 12.94 4.88 -19.18
CA ASN A 859 14.39 4.81 -19.42
C ASN A 859 14.98 6.22 -19.67
N SER A 860 14.32 7.05 -20.48
CA SER A 860 14.80 8.42 -20.78
C SER A 860 14.82 9.35 -19.55
N LEU A 861 14.01 9.04 -18.52
CA LEU A 861 14.03 9.72 -17.22
C LEU A 861 15.13 9.16 -16.31
N ASP A 862 15.28 7.84 -16.22
CA ASP A 862 16.36 7.20 -15.45
C ASP A 862 17.76 7.62 -15.96
N GLU A 863 17.95 7.73 -17.28
CA GLU A 863 19.20 8.24 -17.89
C GLU A 863 19.49 9.71 -17.49
N HIS A 864 18.46 10.56 -17.42
CA HIS A 864 18.57 11.94 -16.93
C HIS A 864 18.93 12.01 -15.43
N PHE A 865 18.40 11.10 -14.61
CA PHE A 865 18.74 11.08 -13.17
C PHE A 865 20.10 10.44 -12.89
N ALA A 866 20.52 9.44 -13.67
CA ALA A 866 21.81 8.77 -13.52
C ALA A 866 22.99 9.69 -13.82
N SER A 867 22.87 10.59 -14.80
CA SER A 867 23.90 11.58 -15.12
C SER A 867 24.06 12.69 -14.05
N ALA A 868 23.05 12.89 -13.20
CA ALA A 868 23.02 13.97 -12.20
C ALA A 868 23.49 13.56 -10.79
N ASN A 869 23.47 12.27 -10.43
CA ASN A 869 23.88 11.80 -9.09
C ASN A 869 24.64 10.47 -9.17
N GLY A 870 25.95 10.50 -8.87
CA GLY A 870 26.83 9.33 -8.89
C GLY A 870 26.63 8.35 -7.73
N GLN A 871 25.47 7.67 -7.65
CA GLN A 871 25.22 6.59 -6.68
C GLN A 871 24.48 5.39 -7.31
N ARG A 872 25.08 4.20 -7.14
CA ARG A 872 24.59 2.87 -7.59
C ARG A 872 23.26 2.39 -6.97
N SER A 873 22.49 3.27 -6.34
CA SER A 873 21.29 2.93 -5.57
C SER A 873 20.05 2.66 -6.47
N LEU A 874 19.99 3.31 -7.64
CA LEU A 874 18.84 3.23 -8.56
C LEU A 874 18.88 2.00 -9.49
N GLU A 875 20.08 1.53 -9.88
CA GLU A 875 20.30 0.42 -10.83
C GLU A 875 19.63 -0.91 -10.38
N ALA A 876 19.46 -1.09 -9.08
CA ALA A 876 18.82 -2.25 -8.48
C ALA A 876 17.28 -2.28 -8.62
N MET A 877 16.63 -1.16 -8.98
CA MET A 877 15.17 -1.11 -9.14
C MET A 877 14.72 -1.21 -10.61
N SER A 878 15.47 -0.61 -11.55
CA SER A 878 15.11 -0.56 -12.97
C SER A 878 15.15 -1.95 -13.62
N SER A 879 16.26 -2.67 -13.43
CA SER A 879 16.52 -4.03 -13.97
C SER A 879 15.41 -5.04 -13.70
N HIS A 880 14.74 -4.97 -12.55
CA HIS A 880 13.73 -5.95 -12.13
C HIS A 880 12.35 -5.62 -12.71
N GLN A 881 12.01 -4.33 -12.81
CA GLN A 881 10.81 -3.88 -13.53
C GLN A 881 10.92 -4.20 -15.01
N GLN A 882 12.12 -4.00 -15.59
CA GLN A 882 12.45 -4.39 -16.95
C GLN A 882 12.28 -5.91 -17.16
N ARG A 883 12.81 -6.76 -16.26
CA ARG A 883 12.64 -8.22 -16.34
C ARG A 883 11.19 -8.69 -16.18
N ALA A 884 10.39 -8.05 -15.33
CA ALA A 884 8.96 -8.32 -15.21
C ALA A 884 8.18 -7.91 -16.48
N ILE A 885 8.56 -6.80 -17.10
CA ILE A 885 7.99 -6.35 -18.38
C ILE A 885 8.43 -7.27 -19.53
N GLU A 886 9.69 -7.72 -19.58
CA GLU A 886 10.15 -8.75 -20.51
C GLU A 886 9.31 -10.02 -20.41
N LEU A 887 9.04 -10.53 -19.20
CA LEU A 887 8.21 -11.73 -19.00
C LEU A 887 6.75 -11.53 -19.46
N LEU A 888 6.17 -10.34 -19.26
CA LEU A 888 4.85 -9.96 -19.75
C LEU A 888 4.81 -9.76 -21.27
N MET A 889 5.92 -9.30 -21.86
CA MET A 889 6.10 -9.05 -23.30
C MET A 889 6.42 -10.34 -24.08
N ALA A 890 7.11 -11.30 -23.45
CA ALA A 890 7.59 -12.54 -24.06
C ALA A 890 6.45 -13.45 -24.57
N PRO A 891 6.44 -13.81 -25.87
CA PRO A 891 5.49 -14.79 -26.39
C PRO A 891 5.61 -16.15 -25.70
N ALA A 892 6.85 -16.63 -25.45
CA ALA A 892 7.11 -17.94 -24.86
C ALA A 892 6.36 -18.15 -23.52
N THR A 893 6.39 -17.16 -22.62
CA THR A 893 5.62 -17.19 -21.36
C THR A 893 4.12 -17.34 -21.61
N ARG A 894 3.55 -16.56 -22.54
CA ARG A 894 2.10 -16.57 -22.79
C ARG A 894 1.63 -17.84 -23.49
N GLU A 895 2.40 -18.37 -24.43
CA GLU A 895 2.04 -19.61 -25.11
C GLU A 895 2.13 -20.81 -24.15
N ALA A 896 3.13 -20.87 -23.26
CA ALA A 896 3.26 -21.96 -22.27
C ALA A 896 1.96 -22.20 -21.48
N PHE A 897 1.32 -21.11 -21.00
CA PHE A 897 0.06 -21.17 -20.25
C PHE A 897 -1.20 -21.45 -21.08
N LYS A 898 -1.14 -21.45 -22.43
CA LYS A 898 -2.28 -21.82 -23.29
C LYS A 898 -2.43 -23.34 -23.40
N ILE A 899 -2.86 -23.97 -22.31
CA ILE A 899 -3.15 -25.41 -22.27
C ILE A 899 -4.26 -25.84 -23.26
N SER A 900 -5.05 -24.91 -23.78
CA SER A 900 -6.02 -25.11 -24.87
C SER A 900 -5.39 -25.27 -26.28
N GLN A 901 -4.06 -25.26 -26.38
CA GLN A 901 -3.30 -25.65 -27.58
C GLN A 901 -2.90 -27.14 -27.57
N GLU A 902 -3.16 -27.87 -26.49
CA GLU A 902 -2.95 -29.33 -26.46
C GLU A 902 -4.14 -30.05 -27.09
N GLU A 903 -3.84 -31.08 -27.88
CA GLU A 903 -4.85 -31.93 -28.52
C GLU A 903 -5.79 -32.57 -27.48
N GLU A 904 -7.09 -32.57 -27.75
CA GLU A 904 -8.12 -33.04 -26.81
C GLU A 904 -7.89 -34.50 -26.34
N PRO A 905 -7.45 -35.48 -27.17
CA PRO A 905 -7.09 -36.82 -26.70
C PRO A 905 -5.93 -36.85 -25.67
N LEU A 906 -4.98 -35.92 -25.76
CA LEU A 906 -3.88 -35.81 -24.79
C LEU A 906 -4.37 -35.14 -23.49
N ARG A 907 -5.31 -34.20 -23.59
CA ARG A 907 -6.01 -33.65 -22.43
C ARG A 907 -6.87 -34.73 -21.73
N GLU A 908 -7.48 -35.65 -22.46
CA GLU A 908 -8.18 -36.81 -21.89
C GLU A 908 -7.22 -37.79 -21.18
N SER A 909 -6.05 -38.11 -21.75
CA SER A 909 -5.17 -39.14 -21.17
C SER A 909 -4.65 -38.76 -19.78
N TYR A 910 -4.30 -37.48 -19.57
CA TYR A 910 -3.98 -36.93 -18.25
C TYR A 910 -5.19 -36.85 -17.31
N GLY A 911 -6.41 -36.86 -17.86
CA GLY A 911 -7.68 -36.78 -17.14
C GLY A 911 -8.23 -35.36 -16.99
N ARG A 912 -9.52 -35.17 -17.30
CA ARG A 912 -10.27 -33.90 -17.19
C ARG A 912 -10.62 -33.53 -15.75
N ASN A 913 -9.59 -33.30 -14.95
CA ASN A 913 -9.67 -32.78 -13.59
C ASN A 913 -8.51 -31.80 -13.37
N ILE A 914 -8.60 -30.97 -12.32
CA ILE A 914 -7.61 -29.91 -12.05
C ILE A 914 -6.17 -30.44 -11.93
N TYR A 915 -5.96 -31.66 -11.40
CA TYR A 915 -4.64 -32.24 -11.24
C TYR A 915 -4.07 -32.76 -12.55
N GLY A 916 -4.84 -33.56 -13.31
CA GLY A 916 -4.46 -34.03 -14.64
C GLY A 916 -4.03 -32.87 -15.55
N GLN A 917 -4.86 -31.82 -15.62
CA GLN A 917 -4.54 -30.64 -16.42
C GLN A 917 -3.42 -29.77 -15.82
N SER A 918 -3.20 -29.78 -14.51
CA SER A 918 -2.01 -29.12 -13.90
C SER A 918 -0.71 -29.86 -14.18
N VAL A 919 -0.71 -31.19 -14.24
CA VAL A 919 0.48 -31.98 -14.60
C VAL A 919 0.78 -31.84 -16.11
N LEU A 920 -0.24 -31.75 -16.96
CA LEU A 920 -0.09 -31.40 -18.38
C LEU A 920 0.47 -29.96 -18.57
N LEU A 921 -0.05 -28.99 -17.82
CA LEU A 921 0.48 -27.63 -17.79
C LEU A 921 1.93 -27.59 -17.27
N ALA A 922 2.29 -28.43 -16.30
CA ALA A 922 3.67 -28.58 -15.84
C ALA A 922 4.60 -29.02 -16.98
N ARG A 923 4.20 -30.00 -17.81
CA ARG A 923 5.00 -30.39 -18.99
C ARG A 923 5.20 -29.22 -19.95
N ARG A 924 4.15 -28.48 -20.31
CA ARG A 924 4.25 -27.29 -21.19
C ARG A 924 5.19 -26.21 -20.65
N LEU A 925 5.21 -26.00 -19.32
CA LEU A 925 6.10 -25.03 -18.69
C LEU A 925 7.57 -25.46 -18.77
N ILE A 926 7.86 -26.75 -18.51
CA ILE A 926 9.22 -27.29 -18.69
C ILE A 926 9.66 -27.20 -20.16
N GLU A 927 8.78 -27.57 -21.10
CA GLU A 927 9.00 -27.50 -22.55
C GLU A 927 9.29 -26.06 -23.05
N ALA A 928 8.65 -25.06 -22.44
CA ALA A 928 8.93 -23.65 -22.68
C ALA A 928 10.29 -23.21 -22.09
N GLY A 929 10.72 -23.79 -20.95
CA GLY A 929 12.02 -23.57 -20.32
C GLY A 929 11.99 -23.22 -18.83
N THR A 930 10.86 -23.37 -18.14
CA THR A 930 10.76 -23.26 -16.66
C THR A 930 11.67 -24.31 -16.00
N ARG A 931 12.33 -23.96 -14.89
CA ARG A 931 13.29 -24.86 -14.21
C ARG A 931 12.62 -25.82 -13.25
N LEU A 932 11.61 -25.36 -12.50
CA LEU A 932 10.89 -26.25 -11.59
C LEU A 932 9.40 -25.92 -11.50
N VAL A 933 8.57 -26.94 -11.69
CA VAL A 933 7.12 -26.87 -11.43
C VAL A 933 6.77 -27.80 -10.27
N CYS A 934 6.07 -27.26 -9.26
CA CYS A 934 5.53 -28.05 -8.16
C CYS A 934 4.00 -28.16 -8.27
N VAL A 935 3.49 -29.39 -8.41
CA VAL A 935 2.05 -29.69 -8.44
C VAL A 935 1.63 -30.21 -7.06
N SER A 936 1.07 -29.31 -6.25
CA SER A 936 0.61 -29.54 -4.88
C SER A 936 -0.82 -30.09 -4.85
N TRP A 937 -0.98 -31.35 -4.47
CA TRP A 937 -2.22 -32.12 -4.64
C TRP A 937 -3.22 -31.91 -3.50
N ALA A 938 -3.79 -30.70 -3.36
CA ALA A 938 -4.56 -30.31 -2.16
C ALA A 938 -5.73 -29.31 -2.38
N PRO A 939 -7.00 -29.74 -2.62
CA PRO A 939 -8.05 -28.88 -3.16
C PRO A 939 -8.61 -27.87 -2.17
N ASP A 940 -8.68 -28.22 -0.88
CA ASP A 940 -9.11 -27.31 0.19
C ASP A 940 -7.93 -26.54 0.83
N ALA A 941 -6.75 -26.58 0.21
CA ALA A 941 -5.45 -26.29 0.83
C ALA A 941 -5.10 -27.16 2.07
N ASN A 942 -5.91 -28.18 2.37
CA ASN A 942 -5.65 -29.19 3.38
C ASN A 942 -4.76 -30.32 2.85
N ALA A 943 -4.05 -30.98 3.77
CA ALA A 943 -3.56 -32.34 3.58
C ALA A 943 -4.70 -33.24 3.07
N THR A 944 -4.55 -33.76 1.85
CA THR A 944 -5.66 -34.36 1.07
C THR A 944 -5.51 -35.86 0.92
N TRP A 945 -4.26 -36.31 0.84
CA TRP A 945 -3.86 -37.69 1.07
C TRP A 945 -3.99 -38.07 2.56
N ASP A 946 -4.46 -37.14 3.41
CA ASP A 946 -4.77 -37.38 4.81
C ASP A 946 -6.00 -38.27 4.97
N THR A 947 -5.72 -39.56 5.20
CA THR A 947 -6.69 -40.65 5.15
C THR A 947 -6.99 -41.25 6.52
N HIS A 948 -6.99 -40.44 7.58
CA HIS A 948 -7.45 -40.80 8.95
C HIS A 948 -8.86 -41.43 9.01
N GLY A 949 -9.68 -41.29 7.97
CA GLY A 949 -10.94 -42.02 7.81
C GLY A 949 -11.29 -42.24 6.34
N GLY A 950 -11.91 -43.38 6.04
CA GLY A 950 -12.35 -43.76 4.69
C GLY A 950 -11.23 -43.91 3.67
N ASN A 951 -10.05 -44.39 4.07
CA ASN A 951 -8.84 -44.50 3.26
C ASN A 951 -9.10 -45.17 1.91
N PHE A 952 -9.58 -46.42 1.92
CA PHE A 952 -9.82 -47.19 0.71
C PHE A 952 -10.88 -46.54 -0.20
N ALA A 953 -11.91 -45.91 0.37
CA ALA A 953 -12.94 -45.19 -0.39
C ALA A 953 -12.41 -43.91 -1.05
N LYS A 954 -11.54 -43.13 -0.38
CA LYS A 954 -10.87 -41.95 -0.96
C LYS A 954 -9.89 -42.36 -2.06
N LEU A 955 -9.07 -43.38 -1.79
CA LEU A 955 -8.07 -43.90 -2.71
C LEU A 955 -8.70 -44.45 -4.00
N ARG A 956 -9.67 -45.37 -3.87
CA ARG A 956 -10.38 -46.03 -4.97
C ARG A 956 -11.16 -45.07 -5.88
N ASN A 957 -11.86 -44.10 -5.31
CA ASN A 957 -12.84 -43.29 -6.06
C ASN A 957 -12.32 -41.93 -6.52
N THR A 958 -11.26 -41.39 -5.90
CA THR A 958 -10.80 -40.02 -6.16
C THR A 958 -9.30 -39.92 -6.38
N LEU A 959 -8.49 -40.43 -5.45
CA LEU A 959 -7.05 -40.10 -5.42
C LEU A 959 -6.24 -40.94 -6.41
N LEU A 960 -6.36 -42.28 -6.36
CA LEU A 960 -5.52 -43.16 -7.19
C LEU A 960 -5.87 -43.11 -8.68
N PRO A 961 -7.15 -43.11 -9.12
CA PRO A 961 -7.47 -42.99 -10.55
C PRO A 961 -6.97 -41.68 -11.20
N GLN A 962 -7.01 -40.56 -10.46
CA GLN A 962 -6.51 -39.28 -10.95
C GLN A 962 -4.98 -39.24 -10.98
N PHE A 963 -4.33 -39.80 -9.96
CA PHE A 963 -2.87 -39.90 -9.90
C PHE A 963 -2.30 -40.86 -10.96
N ASP A 964 -2.87 -42.06 -11.11
CA ASP A 964 -2.48 -43.06 -12.11
C ASP A 964 -2.59 -42.49 -13.53
N ALA A 965 -3.67 -41.77 -13.82
CA ALA A 965 -3.85 -41.11 -15.11
C ALA A 965 -2.86 -39.97 -15.36
N ALA A 966 -2.71 -39.04 -14.41
CA ALA A 966 -1.86 -37.86 -14.58
C ALA A 966 -0.36 -38.21 -14.60
N CYS A 967 0.07 -39.12 -13.72
CA CYS A 967 1.49 -39.49 -13.59
C CYS A 967 1.95 -40.40 -14.73
N SER A 968 1.17 -41.41 -15.12
CA SER A 968 1.53 -42.28 -16.25
C SER A 968 1.59 -41.50 -17.56
N SER A 969 0.62 -40.62 -17.82
CA SER A 969 0.61 -39.78 -19.03
C SER A 969 1.80 -38.81 -19.06
N LEU A 970 2.26 -38.30 -17.91
CA LEU A 970 3.47 -37.49 -17.85
C LEU A 970 4.73 -38.27 -18.23
N LEU A 971 4.89 -39.50 -17.72
CA LEU A 971 6.05 -40.33 -18.05
C LEU A 971 6.03 -40.78 -19.52
N GLU A 972 4.85 -40.95 -20.10
CA GLU A 972 4.61 -41.28 -21.51
C GLU A 972 4.94 -40.09 -22.42
N ASP A 973 4.28 -38.93 -22.23
CA ASP A 973 4.45 -37.70 -23.03
C ASP A 973 5.89 -37.13 -22.93
N LEU A 974 6.54 -37.23 -21.76
CA LEU A 974 7.96 -36.88 -21.64
C LEU A 974 8.89 -37.89 -22.34
N ALA A 975 8.54 -39.17 -22.41
CA ALA A 975 9.36 -40.17 -23.12
C ALA A 975 9.19 -40.05 -24.64
N GLU A 976 7.96 -39.87 -25.14
CA GLU A 976 7.66 -39.68 -26.56
C GLU A 976 8.31 -38.41 -27.13
N ARG A 977 8.40 -37.33 -26.32
CA ARG A 977 9.12 -36.10 -26.69
C ARG A 977 10.64 -36.17 -26.51
N GLY A 978 11.18 -37.27 -25.97
CA GLY A 978 12.61 -37.37 -25.61
C GLY A 978 13.05 -36.41 -24.49
N MET A 979 12.10 -35.90 -23.70
CA MET A 979 12.34 -34.95 -22.60
C MET A 979 12.65 -35.63 -21.26
N LEU A 980 12.25 -36.89 -21.08
CA LEU A 980 12.36 -37.62 -19.80
C LEU A 980 13.81 -37.70 -19.30
N ASP A 981 14.78 -37.95 -20.18
CA ASP A 981 16.20 -38.08 -19.78
C ASP A 981 16.80 -36.77 -19.23
N ARG A 982 16.21 -35.60 -19.55
CA ARG A 982 16.62 -34.28 -19.06
C ARG A 982 15.64 -33.65 -18.06
N THR A 983 14.51 -34.29 -17.79
CA THR A 983 13.46 -33.80 -16.88
C THR A 983 13.31 -34.77 -15.71
N LEU A 984 13.69 -34.34 -14.52
CA LEU A 984 13.46 -35.14 -13.31
C LEU A 984 11.98 -35.04 -12.89
N VAL A 985 11.31 -36.18 -12.73
CA VAL A 985 9.96 -36.26 -12.16
C VAL A 985 10.08 -36.86 -10.77
N ALA A 986 9.62 -36.14 -9.75
CA ALA A 986 9.67 -36.57 -8.35
C ALA A 986 8.26 -36.58 -7.74
N VAL A 987 7.71 -37.77 -7.51
CA VAL A 987 6.44 -37.95 -6.80
C VAL A 987 6.74 -38.18 -5.33
N MET A 988 6.40 -37.20 -4.49
CA MET A 988 6.77 -37.17 -3.08
C MET A 988 5.57 -36.84 -2.18
N GLY A 989 5.65 -37.21 -0.91
CA GLY A 989 4.73 -36.79 0.14
C GLY A 989 5.50 -36.40 1.40
N ASP A 990 4.78 -35.86 2.37
CA ASP A 990 5.34 -35.38 3.63
C ASP A 990 5.68 -36.49 4.63
N PHE A 991 4.94 -37.61 4.65
CA PHE A 991 5.26 -38.83 5.41
C PHE A 991 4.43 -40.03 4.90
N GLY A 992 4.35 -41.13 5.65
CA GLY A 992 3.57 -42.33 5.33
C GLY A 992 2.32 -42.49 6.18
N ARG A 993 1.75 -43.70 6.13
CA ARG A 993 0.49 -44.06 6.81
C ARG A 993 0.64 -45.30 7.70
N SER A 994 -0.12 -45.33 8.79
CA SER A 994 0.01 -46.36 9.82
C SER A 994 -0.19 -47.80 9.27
N PRO A 995 0.68 -48.75 9.66
CA PRO A 995 0.52 -50.17 9.37
C PRO A 995 -0.86 -50.71 9.77
N GLN A 996 -1.32 -50.34 10.97
CA GLN A 996 -2.65 -50.67 11.45
C GLN A 996 -3.70 -49.76 10.80
N VAL A 997 -4.76 -50.36 10.25
CA VAL A 997 -5.99 -49.66 9.85
C VAL A 997 -6.78 -49.29 11.11
N ASN A 998 -7.23 -48.04 11.22
CA ASN A 998 -7.92 -47.50 12.38
C ASN A 998 -9.45 -47.75 12.33
N GLN A 999 -10.16 -47.40 13.42
CA GLN A 999 -11.61 -47.64 13.57
C GLN A 999 -12.48 -46.90 12.53
N ASN A 1000 -11.96 -45.86 11.86
CA ASN A 1000 -12.67 -45.10 10.83
C ASN A 1000 -12.44 -45.64 9.40
N ALA A 1001 -11.93 -46.88 9.28
CA ALA A 1001 -11.39 -47.45 8.03
C ALA A 1001 -10.33 -46.52 7.38
N GLY A 1002 -9.53 -45.87 8.23
CA GLY A 1002 -8.47 -44.95 7.86
C GLY A 1002 -7.08 -45.47 8.24
N ARG A 1003 -6.06 -44.67 7.95
CA ARG A 1003 -4.69 -44.83 8.47
C ARG A 1003 -4.17 -43.50 8.99
N ASP A 1004 -3.47 -43.55 10.12
CA ASP A 1004 -2.96 -42.39 10.85
C ASP A 1004 -1.55 -41.98 10.36
N HIS A 1005 -1.02 -40.85 10.83
CA HIS A 1005 0.30 -40.34 10.43
C HIS A 1005 1.41 -41.33 10.78
N TRP A 1006 2.36 -41.53 9.86
CA TRP A 1006 3.46 -42.48 10.08
C TRP A 1006 4.77 -41.99 9.42
N ASN A 1007 5.53 -41.23 10.19
CA ASN A 1007 6.85 -40.70 9.83
C ASN A 1007 7.97 -41.76 9.81
N PHE A 1008 7.73 -42.90 10.46
CA PHE A 1008 8.74 -43.94 10.66
C PHE A 1008 9.04 -44.77 9.40
N CYS A 1009 8.10 -44.86 8.46
CA CYS A 1009 8.33 -45.49 7.16
C CYS A 1009 7.36 -44.98 6.10
N TYR A 1010 7.87 -44.64 4.92
CA TYR A 1010 7.08 -44.28 3.75
C TYR A 1010 7.82 -44.56 2.44
N SER A 1011 7.19 -44.19 1.31
CA SER A 1011 7.74 -44.42 -0.03
C SER A 1011 7.52 -43.22 -0.95
N LEU A 1012 8.38 -43.09 -1.95
CA LEU A 1012 8.32 -42.08 -3.01
C LEU A 1012 8.82 -42.64 -4.35
N MET A 1013 8.53 -41.94 -5.45
CA MET A 1013 8.94 -42.36 -6.79
C MET A 1013 9.71 -41.24 -7.51
N LEU A 1014 10.80 -41.61 -8.17
CA LEU A 1014 11.63 -40.73 -8.99
C LEU A 1014 11.70 -41.31 -10.42
N ALA A 1015 11.73 -40.48 -11.46
CA ALA A 1015 11.90 -40.91 -12.85
C ALA A 1015 12.59 -39.84 -13.70
N GLY A 1016 13.32 -40.27 -14.74
CA GLY A 1016 14.02 -39.36 -15.65
C GLY A 1016 15.19 -38.60 -15.02
N GLY A 1017 15.70 -37.59 -15.72
CA GLY A 1017 16.72 -36.66 -15.21
C GLY A 1017 18.06 -37.26 -14.76
N GLY A 1018 18.38 -38.49 -15.15
CA GLY A 1018 19.57 -39.24 -14.71
C GLY A 1018 19.36 -40.19 -13.52
N VAL A 1019 18.12 -40.41 -13.08
CA VAL A 1019 17.75 -41.48 -12.13
C VAL A 1019 17.72 -42.83 -12.85
N PRO A 1020 18.16 -43.95 -12.23
CA PRO A 1020 18.03 -45.29 -12.79
C PRO A 1020 16.58 -45.68 -13.16
N GLN A 1021 16.46 -46.53 -14.17
CA GLN A 1021 15.19 -47.04 -14.69
C GLN A 1021 14.90 -48.44 -14.13
N GLY A 1022 13.72 -48.63 -13.51
CA GLY A 1022 13.24 -49.91 -12.99
C GLY A 1022 13.81 -50.32 -11.62
N LEU A 1023 14.50 -49.43 -10.91
CA LEU A 1023 15.14 -49.73 -9.62
C LEU A 1023 14.14 -49.66 -8.44
N ILE A 1024 14.07 -50.73 -7.65
CA ILE A 1024 13.37 -50.73 -6.37
C ILE A 1024 14.41 -50.60 -5.26
N TYR A 1025 14.54 -49.39 -4.70
CA TYR A 1025 15.54 -49.07 -3.69
C TYR A 1025 15.02 -49.29 -2.27
N GLY A 1026 15.75 -50.10 -1.51
CA GLY A 1026 15.47 -50.42 -0.12
C GLY A 1026 14.18 -51.23 0.08
N ALA A 1027 13.84 -51.44 1.35
CA ALA A 1027 12.63 -52.13 1.76
C ALA A 1027 12.17 -51.62 3.14
N SER A 1028 10.87 -51.65 3.36
CA SER A 1028 10.30 -51.67 4.71
C SER A 1028 10.11 -53.11 5.21
N ASP A 1029 9.80 -53.27 6.49
CA ASP A 1029 9.53 -54.56 7.11
C ASP A 1029 8.26 -55.28 6.58
N LYS A 1030 7.92 -56.41 7.20
CA LYS A 1030 6.80 -57.29 6.81
C LYS A 1030 5.41 -56.64 6.96
N ILE A 1031 5.29 -55.55 7.71
CA ILE A 1031 4.04 -54.81 7.95
C ILE A 1031 4.13 -53.35 7.46
N GLY A 1032 5.28 -52.93 6.94
CA GLY A 1032 5.57 -51.58 6.46
C GLY A 1032 5.69 -50.53 7.56
N ALA A 1033 6.09 -50.92 8.77
CA ALA A 1033 6.21 -50.02 9.92
C ALA A 1033 7.54 -49.25 9.93
N PHE A 1034 8.64 -49.91 9.59
CA PHE A 1034 10.00 -49.34 9.62
C PHE A 1034 10.81 -49.78 8.39
N PRO A 1035 11.78 -48.98 7.92
CA PRO A 1035 12.80 -49.42 6.97
C PRO A 1035 13.53 -50.66 7.48
N ALA A 1036 13.51 -51.73 6.69
CA ALA A 1036 14.27 -52.96 6.93
C ALA A 1036 15.58 -53.01 6.13
N ASP A 1037 15.66 -52.27 5.01
CA ASP A 1037 16.88 -52.14 4.20
C ASP A 1037 17.03 -50.71 3.66
N LYS A 1038 18.29 -50.24 3.58
CA LYS A 1038 18.74 -48.92 3.10
C LYS A 1038 17.85 -47.73 3.52
N PRO A 1039 17.73 -47.41 4.83
CA PRO A 1039 16.96 -46.24 5.30
C PRO A 1039 17.46 -44.93 4.68
N LEU A 1040 16.54 -44.05 4.28
CA LEU A 1040 16.81 -42.72 3.74
C LEU A 1040 15.94 -41.66 4.42
N THR A 1041 16.41 -40.40 4.39
CA THR A 1041 15.71 -39.24 4.95
C THR A 1041 15.48 -38.17 3.88
N PRO A 1042 14.56 -37.20 4.07
CA PRO A 1042 14.31 -36.13 3.10
C PRO A 1042 15.56 -35.41 2.60
N GLY A 1043 16.53 -35.13 3.48
CA GLY A 1043 17.80 -34.50 3.12
C GLY A 1043 18.58 -35.27 2.04
N HIS A 1044 18.65 -36.60 2.12
CA HIS A 1044 19.31 -37.42 1.10
C HIS A 1044 18.65 -37.28 -0.27
N ILE A 1045 17.32 -37.22 -0.32
CA ILE A 1045 16.55 -37.10 -1.57
C ILE A 1045 16.68 -35.70 -2.16
N VAL A 1046 16.56 -34.65 -1.33
CA VAL A 1046 16.71 -33.26 -1.79
C VAL A 1046 18.15 -32.98 -2.25
N SER A 1047 19.16 -33.51 -1.56
CA SER A 1047 20.56 -33.48 -2.02
C SER A 1047 20.77 -34.22 -3.35
N THR A 1048 20.10 -35.36 -3.54
CA THR A 1048 20.13 -36.11 -4.81
C THR A 1048 19.47 -35.32 -5.94
N ILE A 1049 18.32 -34.68 -5.68
CA ILE A 1049 17.63 -33.80 -6.62
C ILE A 1049 18.54 -32.63 -7.04
N TYR A 1050 19.20 -31.94 -6.09
CA TYR A 1050 20.15 -30.87 -6.40
C TYR A 1050 21.35 -31.37 -7.22
N HIS A 1051 21.94 -32.52 -6.86
CA HIS A 1051 23.08 -33.10 -7.58
C HIS A 1051 22.71 -33.42 -9.05
N LEU A 1052 21.57 -34.06 -9.30
CA LEU A 1052 21.08 -34.32 -10.66
C LEU A 1052 20.85 -33.01 -11.44
N LEU A 1053 20.42 -31.95 -10.77
CA LEU A 1053 20.25 -30.60 -11.33
C LEU A 1053 21.56 -29.78 -11.43
N GLY A 1054 22.73 -30.36 -11.15
CA GLY A 1054 24.02 -29.66 -11.25
C GLY A 1054 24.25 -28.62 -10.15
N ILE A 1055 23.75 -28.88 -8.94
CA ILE A 1055 23.89 -28.01 -7.77
C ILE A 1055 24.49 -28.84 -6.61
N PRO A 1056 25.65 -28.45 -6.04
CA PRO A 1056 26.18 -29.09 -4.83
C PRO A 1056 25.22 -28.91 -3.65
N HIS A 1057 24.95 -29.98 -2.89
CA HIS A 1057 24.04 -29.92 -1.74
C HIS A 1057 24.64 -29.13 -0.57
N ASP A 1058 25.96 -29.03 -0.50
CA ASP A 1058 26.72 -28.26 0.47
C ASP A 1058 27.02 -26.82 0.04
N LEU A 1059 26.48 -26.37 -1.10
CA LEU A 1059 26.62 -24.99 -1.62
C LEU A 1059 26.26 -23.96 -0.54
N GLU A 1060 27.18 -23.02 -0.33
CA GLU A 1060 26.99 -21.90 0.61
C GLU A 1060 26.29 -20.73 -0.08
N MET A 1061 25.05 -20.47 0.32
CA MET A 1061 24.21 -19.38 -0.17
C MET A 1061 24.13 -18.28 0.88
N HIS A 1062 24.21 -17.02 0.45
CA HIS A 1062 24.17 -15.87 1.35
C HIS A 1062 22.76 -15.27 1.40
N ASP A 1063 22.27 -14.95 2.60
CA ASP A 1063 20.98 -14.27 2.77
C ASP A 1063 21.05 -12.74 2.56
N ARG A 1064 19.90 -12.08 2.67
CA ARG A 1064 19.75 -10.62 2.45
C ARG A 1064 20.51 -9.74 3.46
N LEU A 1065 21.16 -10.32 4.47
CA LEU A 1065 22.06 -9.66 5.42
C LEU A 1065 23.53 -10.12 5.27
N GLY A 1066 23.86 -10.87 4.22
CA GLY A 1066 25.19 -11.40 3.97
C GLY A 1066 25.60 -12.55 4.88
N ARG A 1067 24.64 -13.26 5.50
CA ARG A 1067 24.94 -14.41 6.37
C ARG A 1067 24.95 -15.71 5.54
N PRO A 1068 25.95 -16.59 5.71
CA PRO A 1068 26.04 -17.84 4.96
C PRO A 1068 25.09 -18.92 5.51
N HIS A 1069 24.48 -19.67 4.60
CA HIS A 1069 23.64 -20.85 4.86
C HIS A 1069 24.05 -21.97 3.90
N ARG A 1070 24.11 -23.22 4.37
CA ARG A 1070 24.33 -24.39 3.48
C ARG A 1070 23.01 -24.89 2.92
N LEU A 1071 23.00 -25.23 1.64
CA LEU A 1071 21.79 -25.57 0.90
C LEU A 1071 21.04 -26.82 1.43
N VAL A 1072 21.76 -27.88 1.79
CA VAL A 1072 21.28 -29.05 2.56
C VAL A 1072 22.44 -29.57 3.44
N PRO A 1073 22.50 -29.22 4.74
CA PRO A 1073 23.62 -29.57 5.61
C PRO A 1073 23.64 -31.04 6.07
N THR A 1074 22.56 -31.81 5.84
CA THR A 1074 22.41 -33.18 6.34
C THR A 1074 21.78 -34.11 5.29
N GLY A 1075 22.42 -35.25 5.05
CA GLY A 1075 22.02 -36.23 4.03
C GLY A 1075 22.73 -35.96 2.71
N ASN A 1076 23.61 -36.88 2.32
CA ASN A 1076 24.38 -36.76 1.07
C ASN A 1076 23.56 -37.23 -0.13
N PRO A 1077 23.90 -36.82 -1.37
CA PRO A 1077 23.38 -37.43 -2.59
C PRO A 1077 23.61 -38.95 -2.59
N VAL A 1078 22.60 -39.74 -2.97
CA VAL A 1078 22.64 -41.21 -2.90
C VAL A 1078 23.17 -41.79 -4.23
N PRO A 1079 24.35 -42.43 -4.27
CA PRO A 1079 24.95 -42.88 -5.53
C PRO A 1079 24.05 -43.83 -6.32
N GLU A 1080 23.37 -44.78 -5.66
CA GLU A 1080 22.50 -45.73 -6.37
C GLU A 1080 21.20 -45.10 -6.92
N LEU A 1081 20.93 -43.82 -6.65
CA LEU A 1081 19.82 -43.06 -7.25
C LEU A 1081 20.29 -42.15 -8.41
N MET A 1082 21.57 -42.23 -8.80
CA MET A 1082 22.20 -41.40 -9.83
C MET A 1082 22.99 -42.30 -10.80
N GLY A 1083 22.42 -42.58 -11.98
CA GLY A 1083 22.83 -43.71 -12.86
C GLY A 1083 24.10 -43.53 -13.68
#